data_AF-A0A918W024-F1
#
_entry.id   AF-A0A918W024-F1
#
_cell.length_a   1.000
_cell.length_b   1.000
_cell.length_c   1.000
_cell.angle_alpha   90.00
_cell.angle_beta   90.00
_cell.angle_gamma   90.00
#
_symmetry.space_group_name_H-M   'P 1'
#
loop_
_entity.id
_entity.type
_entity.pdbx_description
1 polymer ?
#
loop_
_entity_poly.entity_id
_entity_poly.type
_entity_poly.pdbx_seq_one_letter_code
_entity_poly.pdbx_strand_id
1 'polypeptide(L)'
;MTTDNWRKEMNRSMMIETSLHPELDLKVLDAAGDIDKQIEDINLLINQKVDVLIVSPIQSAPITPVIEKAMHAGIPTIVIDRKIEGSNYTAYVGANNVEVGGNAAKYIISHADHKKGNIIEIKGLAGSSPAYERSLGFRNIIDSQTNLRIIGTVQGDWEKPSVKEGLKKILDSTSNVGYIFAHNDRMAQEALEVARERGLDDDIIFVGVDGLYGPSGGIQLVREGILSATILYPTGGSEAIRLAQNLLQNEVVEKNNILKTVVIDSVNVDIMQNQFNKLNQQQTDIEEQQAIIRQQITSYNTQNSLIQLMAFLLFLLLVLAIYSIYLLIKVKRGKRKLELINKKIVVQRNQIENFAQQLKETNETKINFFTALSHEFKTPLTLITSSVESLTKAKDRNLDNFKYETRLIMNNSRRLLRLINELLDFRKLETGSFVIKPSRTNIYEFLQTIFFDFKTEAAIHSIDMELKCKNKEIELYIDRNMMDKVFFNLLSNALKFTPKNGKITVRIEESSDLKKVNIYVRDSGIGIPSGEQEHIFDPFFQATNNLKPGSGMGLYLTRQFVKLHQGTVSLRSKRGTEFCISLSKGTEHLKDIPLAQNTPLRYERLETHSTETVIGEAVSKDHPAISDNELNILLIEDNLDLANLLQRNFQKDYNLLHSDGTYAMKKAFDIIPDAIICDLNLPDKSGFEICKELKNDLRTSHIPVIILTALNDQESRIKALQSGADFYITKPFNFEVLKQSVVSVMYNREKLRYYYTNKINEIEDDKLNTSDQEFLNQLNEAIDKNLHDQKFSVEELSSMFNISRVHLYRKVKAMLGLTVNEYINSQRLAKGRGLLEETDLNVSEIAYSVGYSSPGYFSTSFKNKYGVTPKKFRDSKESLKDSL
;
A
#
# COMPACT_ATOMS: atom_id res chain seq x y z
N MET A 1 -49.79 -13.69 77.58
CA MET A 1 -50.94 -13.08 76.91
C MET A 1 -52.09 -13.17 77.88
N THR A 2 -52.35 -12.07 78.57
CA THR A 2 -53.47 -11.88 79.50
C THR A 2 -54.76 -12.50 78.95
N THR A 3 -55.48 -13.25 79.78
CA THR A 3 -56.86 -13.72 79.50
C THR A 3 -57.90 -12.60 79.69
N ASP A 4 -57.44 -11.42 80.09
CA ASP A 4 -58.22 -10.23 80.35
C ASP A 4 -58.41 -9.39 79.08
N ASN A 5 -59.64 -9.37 78.57
CA ASN A 5 -60.02 -8.57 77.39
C ASN A 5 -59.81 -7.07 77.62
N TRP A 6 -59.92 -6.59 78.86
CA TRP A 6 -59.73 -5.17 79.18
C TRP A 6 -58.28 -4.75 78.96
N ARG A 7 -57.31 -5.58 79.40
CA ARG A 7 -55.88 -5.34 79.17
C ARG A 7 -55.49 -5.46 77.70
N LYS A 8 -56.10 -6.39 76.97
CA LYS A 8 -55.89 -6.49 75.52
C LYS A 8 -56.31 -5.22 74.81
N GLU A 9 -57.47 -4.67 75.18
CA GLU A 9 -57.96 -3.44 74.58
C GLU A 9 -57.13 -2.22 74.99
N MET A 10 -56.68 -2.15 76.25
CA MET A 10 -55.71 -1.14 76.69
C MET A 10 -54.43 -1.19 75.84
N ASN A 11 -53.80 -2.37 75.72
CA ASN A 11 -52.58 -2.53 74.92
C ASN A 11 -52.82 -2.23 73.44
N ARG A 12 -53.97 -2.64 72.90
CA ARG A 12 -54.37 -2.33 71.53
C ARG A 12 -54.47 -0.82 71.31
N SER A 13 -55.16 -0.10 72.20
CA SER A 13 -55.30 1.35 72.12
C SER A 13 -53.95 2.08 72.23
N MET A 14 -53.01 1.56 73.04
CA MET A 14 -51.63 2.07 73.09
C MET A 14 -50.91 1.86 71.75
N MET A 15 -50.93 0.65 71.19
CA MET A 15 -50.27 0.36 69.91
C MET A 15 -50.81 1.22 68.76
N ILE A 16 -52.12 1.46 68.72
CA ILE A 16 -52.76 2.30 67.71
C ILE A 16 -52.26 3.74 67.84
N GLU A 17 -52.30 4.32 69.05
CA GLU A 17 -51.83 5.68 69.26
C GLU A 17 -50.33 5.80 68.94
N THR A 18 -49.50 4.81 69.32
CA THR A 18 -48.07 4.77 68.93
C THR A 18 -47.89 4.75 67.41
N SER A 19 -48.77 4.08 66.65
CA SER A 19 -48.67 4.07 65.17
C SER A 19 -48.90 5.43 64.51
N LEU A 20 -49.52 6.38 65.24
CA LEU A 20 -49.70 7.76 64.79
C LEU A 20 -48.46 8.63 65.04
N HIS A 21 -47.53 8.15 65.87
CA HIS A 21 -46.32 8.86 66.31
C HIS A 21 -45.09 8.01 65.98
N PRO A 22 -44.58 8.08 64.73
CA PRO A 22 -43.50 7.21 64.22
C PRO A 22 -42.18 7.30 65.02
N GLU A 23 -42.01 8.36 65.80
CA GLU A 23 -40.88 8.59 66.70
C GLU A 23 -40.93 7.74 67.98
N LEU A 24 -42.08 7.13 68.31
CA LEU A 24 -42.26 6.34 69.52
C LEU A 24 -42.10 4.83 69.23
N ASP A 25 -41.32 4.15 70.06
CA ASP A 25 -41.22 2.69 70.08
C ASP A 25 -41.84 2.14 71.36
N LEU A 26 -42.99 1.46 71.22
CA LEU A 26 -43.74 0.92 72.37
C LEU A 26 -43.35 -0.53 72.64
N LYS A 27 -42.77 -0.76 73.81
CA LYS A 27 -42.46 -2.10 74.33
C LYS A 27 -43.40 -2.50 75.47
N VAL A 28 -44.17 -3.58 75.28
CA VAL A 28 -45.15 -4.08 76.25
C VAL A 28 -44.67 -5.39 76.88
N LEU A 29 -44.66 -5.47 78.22
CA LEU A 29 -44.37 -6.68 79.00
C LEU A 29 -45.62 -7.10 79.79
N ASP A 30 -45.86 -8.41 79.88
CA ASP A 30 -47.04 -9.02 80.51
C ASP A 30 -46.64 -9.90 81.70
N ALA A 31 -46.89 -9.39 82.91
CA ALA A 31 -46.60 -10.07 84.17
C ALA A 31 -47.56 -11.23 84.49
N ALA A 32 -48.63 -11.45 83.70
CA ALA A 32 -49.59 -12.54 83.87
C ALA A 32 -50.20 -12.68 85.29
N GLY A 33 -50.30 -11.56 86.02
CA GLY A 33 -50.85 -11.54 87.38
C GLY A 33 -49.84 -11.85 88.50
N ASP A 34 -48.57 -12.09 88.17
CA ASP A 34 -47.48 -12.35 89.11
C ASP A 34 -46.76 -11.05 89.51
N ILE A 35 -46.69 -10.79 90.82
CA ILE A 35 -46.10 -9.57 91.40
C ILE A 35 -44.57 -9.57 91.26
N ASP A 36 -43.91 -10.69 91.53
CA ASP A 36 -42.45 -10.79 91.46
C ASP A 36 -41.98 -10.63 90.02
N LYS A 37 -42.73 -11.21 89.08
CA LYS A 37 -42.51 -11.01 87.65
C LYS A 37 -42.69 -9.55 87.24
N GLN A 38 -43.73 -8.86 87.74
CA GLN A 38 -43.91 -7.44 87.43
C GLN A 38 -42.75 -6.58 87.94
N ILE A 39 -42.22 -6.90 89.12
CA ILE A 39 -41.03 -6.23 89.67
C ILE A 39 -39.80 -6.52 88.78
N GLU A 40 -39.62 -7.75 88.31
CA GLU A 40 -38.54 -8.11 87.38
C GLU A 40 -38.66 -7.35 86.04
N ASP A 41 -39.85 -7.32 85.45
CA ASP A 41 -40.14 -6.62 84.19
C ASP A 41 -39.85 -5.11 84.32
N ILE A 42 -40.25 -4.48 85.43
CA ILE A 42 -39.96 -3.05 85.67
C ILE A 42 -38.45 -2.83 85.82
N ASN A 43 -37.75 -3.67 86.60
CA ASN A 43 -36.29 -3.55 86.73
C ASN A 43 -35.56 -3.75 85.40
N LEU A 44 -36.05 -4.63 84.53
CA LEU A 44 -35.53 -4.82 83.19
C LEU A 44 -35.64 -3.54 82.35
N LEU A 45 -36.79 -2.87 82.39
CA LEU A 45 -37.00 -1.61 81.66
C LEU A 45 -36.17 -0.46 82.24
N ILE A 46 -36.01 -0.37 83.56
CA ILE A 46 -35.10 0.60 84.20
C ILE A 46 -33.66 0.36 83.73
N ASN A 47 -33.20 -0.90 83.72
CA ASN A 47 -31.84 -1.24 83.27
C ASN A 47 -31.62 -0.94 81.78
N GLN A 48 -32.67 -1.06 80.95
CA GLN A 48 -32.66 -0.68 79.53
C GLN A 48 -32.70 0.83 79.30
N LYS A 49 -32.91 1.63 80.36
CA LYS A 49 -33.03 3.09 80.31
C LYS A 49 -34.08 3.56 79.31
N VAL A 50 -35.29 3.00 79.42
CA VAL A 50 -36.43 3.50 78.65
C VAL A 50 -36.70 4.97 78.97
N ASP A 51 -37.15 5.73 77.98
CA ASP A 51 -37.33 7.18 78.11
C ASP A 51 -38.58 7.55 78.94
N VAL A 52 -39.64 6.73 78.87
CA VAL A 52 -40.84 6.85 79.72
C VAL A 52 -41.29 5.44 80.10
N LEU A 53 -41.70 5.26 81.36
CA LEU A 53 -42.19 4.00 81.88
C LEU A 53 -43.71 4.08 82.13
N ILE A 54 -44.49 3.16 81.57
CA ILE A 54 -45.94 3.06 81.83
C ILE A 54 -46.21 1.78 82.63
N VAL A 55 -46.84 1.90 83.81
CA VAL A 55 -47.07 0.76 84.72
C VAL A 55 -48.51 0.73 85.20
N SER A 56 -49.14 -0.45 85.11
CA SER A 56 -50.37 -0.76 85.86
C SER A 56 -50.07 -1.73 87.01
N PRO A 57 -49.91 -1.25 88.25
CA PRO A 57 -49.53 -2.07 89.41
C PRO A 57 -50.53 -3.19 89.68
N ILE A 58 -50.10 -4.45 89.81
CA ILE A 58 -51.00 -5.57 90.17
C ILE A 58 -51.60 -5.34 91.56
N GLN A 59 -50.77 -4.96 92.53
CA GLN A 59 -51.15 -4.51 93.87
C GLN A 59 -50.40 -3.23 94.23
N SER A 60 -51.00 -2.40 95.09
CA SER A 60 -50.45 -1.07 95.41
C SER A 60 -49.16 -1.16 96.23
N ALA A 61 -49.16 -1.83 97.39
CA ALA A 61 -48.00 -1.84 98.29
C ALA A 61 -46.74 -2.52 97.69
N PRO A 62 -46.81 -3.73 97.08
CA PRO A 62 -45.59 -4.44 96.64
C PRO A 62 -44.86 -3.78 95.46
N ILE A 63 -45.59 -3.05 94.60
CA ILE A 63 -45.04 -2.42 93.39
C ILE A 63 -44.52 -0.99 93.66
N THR A 64 -44.94 -0.37 94.77
CA THR A 64 -44.54 1.01 95.11
C THR A 64 -43.00 1.19 95.11
N PRO A 65 -42.19 0.37 95.80
CA PRO A 65 -40.74 0.60 95.88
C PRO A 65 -40.01 0.55 94.53
N VAL A 66 -40.48 -0.30 93.60
CA VAL A 66 -39.84 -0.42 92.27
C VAL A 66 -40.21 0.74 91.35
N ILE A 67 -41.40 1.34 91.49
CA ILE A 67 -41.75 2.58 90.79
C ILE A 67 -40.95 3.76 91.33
N GLU A 68 -40.80 3.87 92.66
CA GLU A 68 -39.94 4.90 93.25
C GLU A 68 -38.50 4.76 92.77
N LYS A 69 -38.00 3.53 92.60
CA LYS A 69 -36.68 3.27 92.02
C LYS A 69 -36.57 3.79 90.58
N ALA A 70 -37.60 3.64 89.74
CA ALA A 70 -37.61 4.20 88.38
C ALA A 70 -37.55 5.74 88.40
N MET A 71 -38.34 6.37 89.28
CA MET A 71 -38.37 7.82 89.45
C MET A 71 -37.01 8.36 89.93
N HIS A 72 -36.35 7.70 90.89
CA HIS A 72 -34.99 8.06 91.32
C HIS A 72 -33.93 7.86 90.23
N ALA A 73 -34.14 6.92 89.31
CA ALA A 73 -33.29 6.74 88.13
C ALA A 73 -33.52 7.82 87.04
N GLY A 74 -34.42 8.76 87.27
CA GLY A 74 -34.75 9.85 86.34
C GLY A 74 -35.69 9.45 85.22
N ILE A 75 -36.36 8.30 85.31
CA ILE A 75 -37.31 7.83 84.29
C ILE A 75 -38.72 8.30 84.67
N PRO A 76 -39.34 9.21 83.88
CA PRO A 76 -40.73 9.60 84.08
C PRO A 76 -41.64 8.37 84.06
N THR A 77 -42.44 8.20 85.12
CA THR A 77 -43.30 7.02 85.26
C THR A 77 -44.77 7.41 85.27
N ILE A 78 -45.52 6.90 84.29
CA ILE A 78 -46.97 7.01 84.18
C ILE A 78 -47.59 5.77 84.83
N VAL A 79 -48.42 6.00 85.85
CA VAL A 79 -49.20 4.94 86.50
C VAL A 79 -50.58 4.90 85.86
N ILE A 80 -50.98 3.76 85.29
CA ILE A 80 -52.26 3.62 84.58
C ILE A 80 -53.18 2.62 85.28
N ASP A 81 -54.48 2.92 85.29
CA ASP A 81 -55.58 2.15 85.86
C ASP A 81 -55.51 1.98 87.39
N ARG A 82 -54.50 1.26 87.89
CA ARG A 82 -54.31 0.96 89.32
C ARG A 82 -53.32 1.94 89.94
N LYS A 83 -53.52 2.31 91.20
CA LYS A 83 -52.65 3.25 91.94
C LYS A 83 -51.58 2.53 92.75
N ILE A 84 -50.48 3.23 93.04
CA ILE A 84 -49.50 2.86 94.07
C ILE A 84 -49.75 3.59 95.39
N GLU A 85 -49.04 3.21 96.45
CA GLU A 85 -49.02 3.98 97.69
C GLU A 85 -48.15 5.24 97.53
N GLY A 86 -48.61 6.35 98.10
CA GLY A 86 -47.93 7.65 97.95
C GLY A 86 -48.19 8.35 96.62
N SER A 87 -47.36 9.34 96.29
CA SER A 87 -47.53 10.20 95.11
C SER A 87 -46.26 10.32 94.25
N ASN A 88 -45.32 9.39 94.43
CA ASN A 88 -44.02 9.41 93.77
C ASN A 88 -44.08 8.73 92.38
N TYR A 89 -44.75 9.41 91.45
CA TYR A 89 -44.87 9.08 90.04
C TYR A 89 -45.10 10.38 89.25
N THR A 90 -44.90 10.35 87.92
CA THR A 90 -45.01 11.54 87.08
C THR A 90 -46.46 11.91 86.78
N ALA A 91 -47.24 10.96 86.28
CA ALA A 91 -48.66 11.16 85.98
C ALA A 91 -49.46 9.89 86.26
N TYR A 92 -50.72 10.06 86.66
CA TYR A 92 -51.71 8.98 86.76
C TYR A 92 -52.72 9.11 85.64
N VAL A 93 -53.12 7.98 85.04
CA VAL A 93 -54.19 7.89 84.05
C VAL A 93 -55.18 6.81 84.49
N GLY A 94 -56.44 7.16 84.65
CA GLY A 94 -57.47 6.19 84.99
C GLY A 94 -58.79 6.88 85.31
N ALA A 95 -59.87 6.10 85.41
CA ALA A 95 -61.14 6.66 85.85
C ALA A 95 -61.25 6.65 87.39
N ASN A 96 -62.12 7.50 87.91
CA ASN A 96 -62.37 7.58 89.34
C ASN A 96 -63.19 6.37 89.82
N ASN A 97 -62.52 5.38 90.43
CA ASN A 97 -63.18 4.14 90.86
C ASN A 97 -64.22 4.36 91.97
N VAL A 98 -64.09 5.41 92.79
CA VAL A 98 -65.12 5.80 93.77
C VAL A 98 -66.37 6.30 93.05
N GLU A 99 -66.20 7.10 92.00
CA GLU A 99 -67.32 7.56 91.17
C GLU A 99 -67.98 6.40 90.42
N VAL A 100 -67.20 5.44 89.91
CA VAL A 100 -67.70 4.21 89.26
C VAL A 100 -68.63 3.43 90.19
N GLY A 101 -68.16 3.14 91.41
CA GLY A 101 -68.99 2.48 92.43
C GLY A 101 -70.22 3.31 92.80
N GLY A 102 -70.05 4.63 92.92
CA GLY A 102 -71.17 5.53 93.19
C GLY A 102 -72.20 5.57 92.06
N ASN A 103 -71.78 5.49 90.79
CA ASN A 103 -72.66 5.46 89.64
C ASN A 103 -73.45 4.14 89.57
N ALA A 104 -72.81 3.01 89.90
CA ALA A 104 -73.52 1.74 90.05
C ALA A 104 -74.59 1.80 91.15
N ALA A 105 -74.27 2.41 92.31
CA ALA A 105 -75.22 2.60 93.39
C ALA A 105 -76.41 3.50 92.97
N LYS A 106 -76.13 4.64 92.32
CA LYS A 106 -77.17 5.54 91.80
C LYS A 106 -78.08 4.85 90.79
N TYR A 107 -77.52 4.03 89.91
CA TYR A 107 -78.29 3.24 88.95
C TYR A 107 -79.24 2.27 89.68
N ILE A 108 -78.73 1.50 90.64
CA ILE A 108 -79.56 0.59 91.47
C ILE A 108 -80.66 1.35 92.20
N ILE A 109 -80.36 2.51 92.80
CA ILE A 109 -81.36 3.34 93.50
C ILE A 109 -82.47 3.78 92.54
N SER A 110 -82.12 4.22 91.33
CA SER A 110 -83.11 4.66 90.34
C SER A 110 -84.05 3.56 89.86
N HIS A 111 -83.67 2.29 90.02
CA HIS A 111 -84.46 1.12 89.63
C HIS A 111 -85.16 0.42 90.82
N ALA A 112 -85.03 0.96 92.04
CA ALA A 112 -85.52 0.31 93.26
C ALA A 112 -87.02 0.47 93.56
N ASP A 113 -87.78 1.23 92.75
CA ASP A 113 -89.25 1.43 92.86
C ASP A 113 -89.78 1.59 94.30
N HIS A 114 -89.01 2.25 95.17
CA HIS A 114 -89.29 2.45 96.61
C HIS A 114 -89.56 1.18 97.46
N LYS A 115 -89.32 -0.03 96.92
CA LYS A 115 -89.46 -1.30 97.64
C LYS A 115 -88.19 -1.65 98.41
N LYS A 116 -88.31 -2.51 99.45
CA LYS A 116 -87.14 -3.05 100.15
C LYS A 116 -86.40 -4.03 99.25
N GLY A 117 -85.17 -3.71 98.87
CA GLY A 117 -84.34 -4.52 97.97
C GLY A 117 -83.05 -4.98 98.65
N ASN A 118 -82.71 -6.27 98.47
CA ASN A 118 -81.45 -6.82 98.95
C ASN A 118 -80.41 -6.86 97.83
N ILE A 119 -79.19 -6.49 98.16
CA ILE A 119 -78.07 -6.34 97.23
C ILE A 119 -76.97 -7.34 97.59
N ILE A 120 -76.39 -8.00 96.58
CA ILE A 120 -75.12 -8.71 96.71
C ILE A 120 -74.02 -7.93 95.98
N GLU A 121 -72.90 -7.70 96.67
CA GLU A 121 -71.71 -7.08 96.08
C GLU A 121 -70.67 -8.15 95.75
N ILE A 122 -70.18 -8.20 94.51
CA ILE A 122 -69.09 -9.08 94.08
C ILE A 122 -67.85 -8.21 93.85
N LYS A 123 -66.88 -8.34 94.76
CA LYS A 123 -65.65 -7.54 94.78
C LYS A 123 -64.57 -8.14 93.89
N GLY A 124 -63.76 -7.30 93.26
CA GLY A 124 -62.52 -7.73 92.59
C GLY A 124 -61.41 -8.09 93.58
N LEU A 125 -60.23 -8.47 93.08
CA LEU A 125 -59.10 -8.97 93.88
C LEU A 125 -58.80 -8.13 95.14
N ALA A 126 -58.72 -8.80 96.29
CA ALA A 126 -58.37 -8.19 97.56
C ALA A 126 -56.97 -7.52 97.49
N GLY A 127 -56.86 -6.30 98.03
CA GLY A 127 -55.62 -5.51 98.00
C GLY A 127 -55.41 -4.68 96.73
N SER A 128 -56.31 -4.76 95.73
CA SER A 128 -56.28 -3.87 94.57
C SER A 128 -57.06 -2.57 94.83
N SER A 129 -56.50 -1.43 94.40
CA SER A 129 -57.14 -0.11 94.59
C SER A 129 -58.52 0.01 93.94
N PRO A 130 -58.78 -0.49 92.71
CA PRO A 130 -60.12 -0.42 92.13
C PRO A 130 -61.18 -1.18 92.92
N ALA A 131 -60.88 -2.38 93.44
CA ALA A 131 -61.84 -3.16 94.23
C ALA A 131 -62.21 -2.44 95.53
N TYR A 132 -61.22 -1.81 96.19
CA TYR A 132 -61.46 -1.02 97.39
C TYR A 132 -62.29 0.25 97.08
N GLU A 133 -61.86 1.05 96.10
CA GLU A 133 -62.48 2.33 95.76
C GLU A 133 -63.90 2.16 95.19
N ARG A 134 -64.15 1.16 94.32
CA ARG A 134 -65.51 0.83 93.83
C ARG A 134 -66.43 0.46 94.96
N SER A 135 -65.95 -0.37 95.90
CA SER A 135 -66.75 -0.74 97.06
C SER A 135 -67.05 0.45 97.98
N LEU A 136 -66.05 1.29 98.24
CA LEU A 136 -66.20 2.48 99.07
C LEU A 136 -67.23 3.43 98.46
N GLY A 137 -67.12 3.75 97.17
CA GLY A 137 -68.07 4.61 96.48
C GLY A 137 -69.49 4.04 96.44
N PHE A 138 -69.61 2.73 96.22
CA PHE A 138 -70.89 2.04 96.22
C PHE A 138 -71.57 2.07 97.61
N ARG A 139 -70.84 1.67 98.65
CA ARG A 139 -71.35 1.60 100.03
C ARG A 139 -71.66 2.96 100.63
N ASN A 140 -70.83 3.98 100.36
CA ASN A 140 -71.08 5.35 100.82
C ASN A 140 -72.47 5.87 100.39
N ILE A 141 -72.97 5.42 99.24
CA ILE A 141 -74.30 5.78 98.75
C ILE A 141 -75.37 4.81 99.25
N ILE A 142 -75.16 3.49 99.14
CA ILE A 142 -76.17 2.48 99.52
C ILE A 142 -76.45 2.44 101.03
N ASP A 143 -75.43 2.55 101.88
CA ASP A 143 -75.60 2.46 103.35
C ASP A 143 -76.41 3.64 103.91
N SER A 144 -76.54 4.73 103.15
CA SER A 144 -77.40 5.88 103.48
C SER A 144 -78.88 5.67 103.16
N GLN A 145 -79.24 4.59 102.46
CA GLN A 145 -80.60 4.30 102.03
C GLN A 145 -81.33 3.39 103.02
N THR A 146 -82.59 3.71 103.37
CA THR A 146 -83.38 2.90 104.32
C THR A 146 -84.09 1.70 103.68
N ASN A 147 -84.23 1.71 102.35
CA ASN A 147 -84.94 0.68 101.56
C ASN A 147 -84.01 -0.29 100.83
N LEU A 148 -82.69 -0.07 100.83
CA LEU A 148 -81.74 -0.99 100.19
C LEU A 148 -80.74 -1.48 101.24
N ARG A 149 -80.41 -2.78 101.21
CA ARG A 149 -79.42 -3.36 102.13
C ARG A 149 -78.52 -4.34 101.41
N ILE A 150 -77.21 -4.22 101.66
CA ILE A 150 -76.24 -5.24 101.24
C ILE A 150 -76.33 -6.42 102.20
N ILE A 151 -76.76 -7.58 101.70
CA ILE A 151 -76.96 -8.80 102.50
C ILE A 151 -75.79 -9.78 102.40
N GLY A 152 -74.94 -9.63 101.38
CA GLY A 152 -73.82 -10.52 101.14
C GLY A 152 -72.74 -9.86 100.31
N THR A 153 -71.50 -10.32 100.50
CA THR A 153 -70.36 -9.91 99.69
C THR A 153 -69.60 -11.14 99.25
N VAL A 154 -69.35 -11.27 97.95
CA VAL A 154 -68.48 -12.31 97.37
C VAL A 154 -67.14 -11.67 97.06
N GLN A 155 -66.06 -12.28 97.55
CA GLN A 155 -64.71 -11.84 97.24
C GLN A 155 -64.20 -12.60 96.00
N GLY A 156 -64.14 -11.93 94.86
CA GLY A 156 -63.59 -12.45 93.60
C GLY A 156 -62.15 -12.00 93.35
N ASP A 157 -61.64 -12.41 92.20
CA ASP A 157 -60.27 -12.17 91.72
C ASP A 157 -60.22 -11.47 90.34
N TRP A 158 -61.35 -10.89 89.90
CA TRP A 158 -61.61 -10.32 88.56
C TRP A 158 -61.97 -11.35 87.46
N GLU A 159 -61.89 -12.65 87.74
CA GLU A 159 -62.18 -13.72 86.78
C GLU A 159 -63.52 -14.40 87.07
N LYS A 160 -64.12 -15.01 86.05
CA LYS A 160 -65.41 -15.73 86.17
C LYS A 160 -65.41 -16.80 87.28
N PRO A 161 -64.44 -17.74 87.35
CA PRO A 161 -64.55 -18.89 88.24
C PRO A 161 -64.61 -18.55 89.73
N SER A 162 -64.08 -17.39 90.15
CA SER A 162 -64.04 -17.00 91.56
C SER A 162 -65.40 -16.61 92.13
N VAL A 163 -66.40 -16.34 91.28
CA VAL A 163 -67.74 -15.92 91.69
C VAL A 163 -68.63 -17.11 92.06
N LYS A 164 -68.53 -18.21 91.31
CA LYS A 164 -69.52 -19.30 91.29
C LYS A 164 -69.87 -19.87 92.66
N GLU A 165 -68.88 -20.37 93.39
CA GLU A 165 -69.08 -21.03 94.68
C GLU A 165 -69.52 -20.05 95.79
N GLY A 166 -68.99 -18.82 95.78
CA GLY A 166 -69.32 -17.80 96.77
C GLY A 166 -70.74 -17.28 96.62
N LEU A 167 -71.15 -16.99 95.39
CA LEU A 167 -72.49 -16.50 95.09
C LEU A 167 -73.55 -17.59 95.33
N LYS A 168 -73.28 -18.84 94.91
CA LYS A 168 -74.13 -20.01 95.17
C LYS A 168 -74.53 -20.11 96.65
N LYS A 169 -73.58 -20.01 97.57
CA LYS A 169 -73.84 -20.08 99.02
C LYS A 169 -74.76 -18.96 99.52
N ILE A 170 -74.64 -17.75 98.98
CA ILE A 170 -75.45 -16.60 99.39
C ILE A 170 -76.88 -16.74 98.85
N LEU A 171 -77.03 -17.12 97.57
CA LEU A 171 -78.35 -17.34 96.95
C LEU A 171 -79.11 -18.51 97.60
N ASP A 172 -78.42 -19.58 98.01
CA ASP A 172 -79.05 -20.72 98.68
C ASP A 172 -79.53 -20.38 100.12
N SER A 173 -78.98 -19.33 100.73
CA SER A 173 -79.33 -18.91 102.11
C SER A 173 -80.35 -17.75 102.17
N THR A 174 -80.63 -17.08 101.06
CA THR A 174 -81.55 -15.93 101.01
C THR A 174 -82.40 -15.94 99.74
N SER A 175 -83.73 -15.95 99.87
CA SER A 175 -84.68 -16.11 98.76
C SER A 175 -85.17 -14.80 98.10
N ASN A 176 -84.64 -13.65 98.49
CA ASN A 176 -85.11 -12.35 97.98
C ASN A 176 -83.91 -11.42 97.73
N VAL A 177 -83.23 -11.58 96.60
CA VAL A 177 -82.15 -10.70 96.13
C VAL A 177 -82.71 -9.94 94.94
N GLY A 178 -82.60 -8.61 94.93
CA GLY A 178 -83.08 -7.79 93.80
C GLY A 178 -81.96 -7.24 92.92
N TYR A 179 -80.73 -7.16 93.44
CA TYR A 179 -79.62 -6.50 92.74
C TYR A 179 -78.30 -7.21 92.99
N ILE A 180 -77.51 -7.34 91.94
CA ILE A 180 -76.12 -7.80 92.02
C ILE A 180 -75.24 -6.73 91.39
N PHE A 181 -74.33 -6.18 92.20
CA PHE A 181 -73.26 -5.30 91.70
C PHE A 181 -71.96 -6.08 91.66
N ALA A 182 -71.43 -6.30 90.47
CA ALA A 182 -70.13 -6.91 90.27
C ALA A 182 -69.10 -5.88 89.82
N HIS A 183 -67.92 -5.93 90.43
CA HIS A 183 -66.86 -4.97 90.13
C HIS A 183 -66.29 -5.09 88.72
N ASN A 184 -66.62 -6.12 87.93
CA ASN A 184 -66.41 -6.10 86.48
C ASN A 184 -67.47 -6.89 85.70
N ASP A 185 -67.53 -6.70 84.38
CA ASP A 185 -68.53 -7.31 83.50
C ASP A 185 -68.41 -8.84 83.42
N ARG A 186 -67.19 -9.38 83.55
CA ARG A 186 -66.94 -10.82 83.50
C ARG A 186 -67.52 -11.53 84.72
N MET A 187 -67.27 -10.99 85.92
CA MET A 187 -67.87 -11.48 87.16
C MET A 187 -69.38 -11.26 87.17
N ALA A 188 -69.87 -10.15 86.57
CA ALA A 188 -71.31 -9.91 86.41
C ALA A 188 -71.97 -10.98 85.55
N GLN A 189 -71.33 -11.34 84.44
CA GLN A 189 -71.81 -12.39 83.53
C GLN A 189 -71.86 -13.76 84.23
N GLU A 190 -70.82 -14.14 84.98
CA GLU A 190 -70.85 -15.39 85.77
C GLU A 190 -71.95 -15.34 86.83
N ALA A 191 -72.14 -14.19 87.50
CA ALA A 191 -73.18 -14.04 88.50
C ALA A 191 -74.58 -14.30 87.92
N LEU A 192 -74.83 -13.85 86.69
CA LEU A 192 -76.05 -14.15 85.96
C LEU A 192 -76.16 -15.62 85.60
N GLU A 193 -75.09 -16.24 85.09
CA GLU A 193 -75.08 -17.68 84.77
C GLU A 193 -75.47 -18.52 86.01
N VAL A 194 -74.93 -18.16 87.19
CA VAL A 194 -75.22 -18.80 88.49
C VAL A 194 -76.65 -18.54 88.98
N ALA A 195 -77.22 -17.37 88.71
CA ALA A 195 -78.61 -17.05 89.02
C ALA A 195 -79.59 -17.79 88.10
N ARG A 196 -79.24 -17.90 86.80
CA ARG A 196 -80.01 -18.66 85.79
C ARG A 196 -80.06 -20.15 86.08
N GLU A 197 -78.98 -20.74 86.61
CA GLU A 197 -78.99 -22.13 87.11
C GLU A 197 -80.08 -22.37 88.19
N ARG A 198 -80.60 -21.31 88.83
CA ARG A 198 -81.66 -21.34 89.85
C ARG A 198 -83.00 -20.75 89.38
N GLY A 199 -83.08 -20.28 88.13
CA GLY A 199 -84.27 -19.58 87.60
C GLY A 199 -84.55 -18.24 88.29
N LEU A 200 -83.51 -17.53 88.75
CA LEU A 200 -83.59 -16.22 89.42
C LEU A 200 -83.09 -15.06 88.54
N ASP A 201 -82.77 -15.30 87.27
CA ASP A 201 -82.15 -14.31 86.39
C ASP A 201 -83.11 -13.18 85.96
N ASP A 202 -84.41 -13.43 85.87
CA ASP A 202 -85.41 -12.40 85.54
C ASP A 202 -85.75 -11.47 86.73
N ASP A 203 -85.48 -11.91 87.96
CA ASP A 203 -85.84 -11.18 89.20
C ASP A 203 -84.70 -10.29 89.74
N ILE A 204 -83.50 -10.42 89.17
CA ILE A 204 -82.29 -9.74 89.65
C ILE A 204 -81.76 -8.77 88.59
N ILE A 205 -81.50 -7.52 89.01
CA ILE A 205 -80.81 -6.53 88.19
C ILE A 205 -79.30 -6.69 88.35
N PHE A 206 -78.61 -6.97 87.24
CA PHE A 206 -77.17 -7.17 87.19
C PHE A 206 -76.46 -5.91 86.70
N VAL A 207 -75.57 -5.36 87.54
CA VAL A 207 -74.75 -4.19 87.20
C VAL A 207 -73.28 -4.59 87.19
N GLY A 208 -72.65 -4.44 86.03
CA GLY A 208 -71.22 -4.66 85.82
C GLY A 208 -70.42 -3.36 85.75
N VAL A 209 -69.12 -3.50 85.51
CA VAL A 209 -68.17 -2.41 85.27
C VAL A 209 -67.20 -2.88 84.21
N ASP A 210 -66.84 -2.00 83.28
CA ASP A 210 -65.76 -2.08 82.28
C ASP A 210 -66.30 -1.44 81.00
N GLY A 211 -67.46 -1.91 80.53
CA GLY A 211 -68.15 -1.33 79.37
C GLY A 211 -67.36 -1.49 78.07
N LEU A 212 -66.65 -2.61 77.91
CA LEU A 212 -65.88 -2.89 76.70
C LEU A 212 -66.78 -3.13 75.48
N TYR A 213 -66.30 -2.67 74.33
CA TYR A 213 -66.88 -2.97 73.02
C TYR A 213 -66.35 -4.33 72.49
N GLY A 214 -67.21 -5.11 71.83
CA GLY A 214 -66.86 -6.38 71.19
C GLY A 214 -67.58 -7.61 71.78
N PRO A 215 -67.30 -8.82 71.26
CA PRO A 215 -67.93 -10.05 71.71
C PRO A 215 -67.71 -10.29 73.21
N SER A 216 -68.78 -10.52 73.95
CA SER A 216 -68.78 -10.70 75.42
C SER A 216 -68.27 -9.48 76.24
N GLY A 217 -68.17 -8.29 75.64
CA GLY A 217 -67.89 -7.04 76.35
C GLY A 217 -69.16 -6.42 76.93
N GLY A 218 -69.03 -5.59 77.97
CA GLY A 218 -70.17 -5.00 78.70
C GLY A 218 -71.23 -4.32 77.82
N ILE A 219 -70.82 -3.62 76.77
CA ILE A 219 -71.77 -2.94 75.84
C ILE A 219 -72.64 -3.98 75.12
N GLN A 220 -72.03 -5.06 74.65
CA GLN A 220 -72.76 -6.15 73.98
C GLN A 220 -73.65 -6.89 74.98
N LEU A 221 -73.14 -7.15 76.19
CA LEU A 221 -73.91 -7.81 77.25
C LEU A 221 -75.15 -6.99 77.65
N VAL A 222 -75.06 -5.66 77.72
CA VAL A 222 -76.22 -4.79 77.97
C VAL A 222 -77.21 -4.79 76.81
N ARG A 223 -76.72 -4.72 75.57
CA ARG A 223 -77.57 -4.76 74.37
C ARG A 223 -78.33 -6.06 74.21
N GLU A 224 -77.70 -7.18 74.53
CA GLU A 224 -78.31 -8.52 74.49
C GLU A 224 -79.26 -8.77 75.68
N GLY A 225 -79.40 -7.81 76.60
CA GLY A 225 -80.22 -7.93 77.80
C GLY A 225 -79.63 -8.87 78.86
N ILE A 226 -78.35 -9.22 78.75
CA ILE A 226 -77.64 -10.05 79.73
C ILE A 226 -77.29 -9.20 80.97
N LEU A 227 -76.77 -7.99 80.80
CA LEU A 227 -76.58 -7.06 81.92
C LEU A 227 -77.63 -5.96 81.84
N SER A 228 -78.15 -5.54 83.00
CA SER A 228 -79.08 -4.40 83.04
C SER A 228 -78.33 -3.08 82.80
N ALA A 229 -77.11 -2.98 83.35
CA ALA A 229 -76.19 -1.90 83.06
C ALA A 229 -74.73 -2.33 83.25
N THR A 230 -73.83 -1.61 82.60
CA THR A 230 -72.39 -1.63 82.89
C THR A 230 -71.88 -0.21 83.06
N ILE A 231 -70.97 0.01 84.01
CA ILE A 231 -70.30 1.30 84.15
C ILE A 231 -69.06 1.31 83.26
N LEU A 232 -69.01 2.22 82.27
CA LEU A 232 -67.85 2.37 81.39
C LEU A 232 -66.62 2.74 82.21
N TYR A 233 -65.62 1.88 82.17
CA TYR A 233 -64.31 2.12 82.74
C TYR A 233 -63.29 2.19 81.59
N PRO A 234 -62.95 3.40 81.12
CA PRO A 234 -62.09 3.57 79.95
C PRO A 234 -60.70 3.00 80.20
N THR A 235 -60.10 2.40 79.17
CA THR A 235 -58.80 1.72 79.24
C THR A 235 -57.63 2.66 79.50
N GLY A 236 -57.73 3.90 79.01
CA GLY A 236 -56.72 4.95 79.18
C GLY A 236 -55.45 4.75 78.38
N GLY A 237 -55.37 3.73 77.52
CA GLY A 237 -54.15 3.38 76.81
C GLY A 237 -53.69 4.46 75.84
N SER A 238 -54.59 5.00 75.01
CA SER A 238 -54.26 6.10 74.09
C SER A 238 -53.80 7.36 74.83
N GLU A 239 -54.48 7.73 75.92
CA GLU A 239 -54.11 8.89 76.75
C GLU A 239 -52.72 8.72 77.38
N ALA A 240 -52.38 7.52 77.82
CA ALA A 240 -51.06 7.24 78.37
C ALA A 240 -49.93 7.39 77.33
N ILE A 241 -50.17 7.05 76.06
CA ILE A 241 -49.21 7.29 74.98
C ILE A 241 -49.09 8.78 74.65
N ARG A 242 -50.19 9.53 74.64
CA ARG A 242 -50.15 10.99 74.46
C ARG A 242 -49.37 11.69 75.57
N LEU A 243 -49.60 11.31 76.81
CA LEU A 243 -48.83 11.84 77.94
C LEU A 243 -47.35 11.45 77.86
N ALA A 244 -47.04 10.22 77.42
CA ALA A 244 -45.65 9.82 77.19
C ALA A 244 -45.00 10.67 76.10
N GLN A 245 -45.70 10.95 74.99
CA GLN A 245 -45.21 11.83 73.94
C GLN A 245 -44.97 13.26 74.46
N ASN A 246 -45.92 13.82 75.20
CA ASN A 246 -45.81 15.15 75.80
C ASN A 246 -44.62 15.22 76.75
N LEU A 247 -44.39 14.17 77.56
CA LEU A 247 -43.21 14.06 78.43
C LEU A 247 -41.90 14.05 77.63
N LEU A 248 -41.84 13.31 76.53
CA LEU A 248 -40.66 13.27 75.65
C LEU A 248 -40.38 14.61 74.96
N GLN A 249 -41.42 15.40 74.71
CA GLN A 249 -41.34 16.75 74.16
C GLN A 249 -41.07 17.83 75.23
N ASN A 250 -40.88 17.45 76.51
CA ASN A 250 -40.74 18.33 77.67
C ASN A 250 -41.95 19.27 77.89
N GLU A 251 -43.14 18.85 77.49
CA GLU A 251 -44.38 19.57 77.80
C GLU A 251 -44.84 19.32 79.23
N VAL A 252 -45.60 20.26 79.79
CA VAL A 252 -46.14 20.16 81.14
C VAL A 252 -47.34 19.19 81.12
N VAL A 253 -47.22 18.06 81.82
CA VAL A 253 -48.31 17.10 81.99
C VAL A 253 -49.01 17.25 83.34
N GLU A 254 -50.34 17.10 83.34
CA GLU A 254 -51.10 17.07 84.59
C GLU A 254 -50.80 15.79 85.37
N LYS A 255 -50.70 15.90 86.70
CA LYS A 255 -50.38 14.74 87.56
C LYS A 255 -51.50 13.71 87.65
N ASN A 256 -52.76 14.13 87.54
CA ASN A 256 -53.93 13.25 87.67
C ASN A 256 -54.87 13.44 86.47
N ASN A 257 -54.80 12.53 85.50
CA ASN A 257 -55.60 12.55 84.28
C ASN A 257 -56.80 11.61 84.47
N ILE A 258 -57.87 12.15 85.07
CA ILE A 258 -59.06 11.38 85.41
C ILE A 258 -59.98 11.25 84.20
N LEU A 259 -60.12 10.01 83.72
CA LEU A 259 -60.98 9.69 82.59
C LEU A 259 -62.44 9.64 83.04
N LYS A 260 -63.33 10.16 82.19
CA LYS A 260 -64.76 10.21 82.47
C LYS A 260 -65.39 8.81 82.38
N THR A 261 -66.24 8.50 83.35
CA THR A 261 -67.03 7.26 83.40
C THR A 261 -68.51 7.59 83.10
N VAL A 262 -69.23 6.64 82.51
CA VAL A 262 -70.66 6.78 82.19
C VAL A 262 -71.38 5.46 82.45
N VAL A 263 -72.63 5.52 82.90
CA VAL A 263 -73.50 4.35 82.98
C VAL A 263 -73.96 3.99 81.58
N ILE A 264 -73.78 2.74 81.17
CA ILE A 264 -74.30 2.20 79.91
C ILE A 264 -75.43 1.24 80.25
N ASP A 265 -76.64 1.56 79.78
CA ASP A 265 -77.87 0.81 80.02
C ASP A 265 -78.66 0.67 78.71
N SER A 266 -79.85 0.07 78.79
CA SER A 266 -80.71 -0.13 77.62
C SER A 266 -81.13 1.16 76.91
N VAL A 267 -81.01 2.34 77.54
CA VAL A 267 -81.40 3.63 76.96
C VAL A 267 -80.32 4.17 76.03
N ASN A 268 -79.04 3.97 76.36
CA ASN A 268 -77.92 4.58 75.61
C ASN A 268 -77.00 3.58 74.89
N VAL A 269 -77.15 2.27 75.13
CA VAL A 269 -76.25 1.23 74.59
C VAL A 269 -76.16 1.25 73.06
N ASP A 270 -77.26 1.49 72.35
CA ASP A 270 -77.26 1.56 70.88
C ASP A 270 -76.45 2.75 70.34
N ILE A 271 -76.53 3.92 71.00
CA ILE A 271 -75.74 5.08 70.62
C ILE A 271 -74.26 4.80 70.89
N MET A 272 -73.94 4.24 72.07
CA MET A 272 -72.57 3.89 72.42
C MET A 272 -71.97 2.89 71.43
N GLN A 273 -72.71 1.84 71.07
CA GLN A 273 -72.24 0.87 70.08
C GLN A 273 -72.03 1.50 68.71
N ASN A 274 -72.93 2.38 68.26
CA ASN A 274 -72.75 3.08 66.98
C ASN A 274 -71.50 3.98 66.98
N GLN A 275 -71.19 4.65 68.10
CA GLN A 275 -69.96 5.45 68.22
C GLN A 275 -68.71 4.56 68.15
N PHE A 276 -68.68 3.45 68.89
CA PHE A 276 -67.55 2.51 68.84
C PHE A 276 -67.40 1.82 67.48
N ASN A 277 -68.51 1.48 66.81
CA ASN A 277 -68.50 0.99 65.43
C ASN A 277 -67.85 2.01 64.49
N LYS A 278 -68.22 3.29 64.62
CA LYS A 278 -67.67 4.34 63.76
C LYS A 278 -66.18 4.56 63.99
N LEU A 279 -65.74 4.54 65.25
CA LEU A 279 -64.31 4.66 65.60
C LEU A 279 -63.49 3.49 65.04
N ASN A 280 -63.97 2.25 65.18
CA ASN A 280 -63.30 1.08 64.60
C ASN A 280 -63.25 1.15 63.08
N GLN A 281 -64.32 1.61 62.41
CA GLN A 281 -64.31 1.81 60.97
C GLN A 281 -63.27 2.85 60.53
N GLN A 282 -63.24 4.01 61.20
CA GLN A 282 -62.24 5.05 60.91
C GLN A 282 -60.82 4.54 61.09
N GLN A 283 -60.59 3.69 62.10
CA GLN A 283 -59.28 3.08 62.29
C GLN A 283 -58.89 2.17 61.12
N THR A 284 -59.79 1.30 60.67
CA THR A 284 -59.53 0.44 59.50
C THR A 284 -59.24 1.27 58.25
N ASP A 285 -59.98 2.36 58.03
CA ASP A 285 -59.74 3.28 56.92
C ASP A 285 -58.32 3.90 56.99
N ILE A 286 -57.83 4.27 58.18
CA ILE A 286 -56.47 4.81 58.37
C ILE A 286 -55.41 3.76 58.05
N GLU A 287 -55.57 2.52 58.52
CA GLU A 287 -54.63 1.42 58.26
C GLU A 287 -54.54 1.13 56.75
N GLU A 288 -55.68 1.10 56.05
CA GLU A 288 -55.72 0.95 54.59
C GLU A 288 -55.04 2.12 53.87
N GLN A 289 -55.29 3.36 54.28
CA GLN A 289 -54.63 4.54 53.71
C GLN A 289 -53.11 4.48 53.88
N GLN A 290 -52.61 4.11 55.05
CA GLN A 290 -51.18 3.95 55.29
C GLN A 290 -50.57 2.88 54.37
N ALA A 291 -51.26 1.76 54.16
CA ALA A 291 -50.82 0.72 53.23
C ALA A 291 -50.75 1.22 51.78
N ILE A 292 -51.77 1.96 51.33
CA ILE A 292 -51.80 2.59 50.00
C ILE A 292 -50.64 3.58 49.84
N ILE A 293 -50.39 4.43 50.84
CA ILE A 293 -49.28 5.40 50.81
C ILE A 293 -47.93 4.68 50.68
N ARG A 294 -47.70 3.61 51.45
CA ARG A 294 -46.46 2.82 51.35
C ARG A 294 -46.29 2.22 49.96
N GLN A 295 -47.37 1.70 49.36
CA GLN A 295 -47.34 1.16 48.00
C GLN A 295 -47.06 2.26 46.95
N GLN A 296 -47.63 3.44 47.12
CA GLN A 296 -47.37 4.60 46.25
C GLN A 296 -45.92 5.05 46.35
N ILE A 297 -45.35 5.17 47.57
CA ILE A 297 -43.94 5.52 47.77
C ILE A 297 -43.03 4.50 47.07
N THR A 298 -43.32 3.20 47.23
CA THR A 298 -42.54 2.14 46.59
C THR A 298 -42.60 2.22 45.06
N SER A 299 -43.79 2.51 44.52
CA SER A 299 -44.01 2.68 43.09
C SER A 299 -43.29 3.92 42.56
N TYR A 300 -43.38 5.05 43.25
CA TYR A 300 -42.70 6.29 42.93
C TYR A 300 -41.18 6.11 42.91
N ASN A 301 -40.61 5.48 43.94
CA ASN A 301 -39.18 5.21 44.01
C ASN A 301 -38.72 4.34 42.84
N THR A 302 -39.49 3.29 42.52
CA THR A 302 -39.19 2.40 41.38
C THR A 302 -39.23 3.16 40.05
N GLN A 303 -40.27 3.98 39.82
CA GLN A 303 -40.38 4.81 38.63
C GLN A 303 -39.24 5.81 38.52
N ASN A 304 -38.89 6.48 39.61
CA ASN A 304 -37.77 7.42 39.64
C ASN A 304 -36.44 6.73 39.31
N SER A 305 -36.18 5.55 39.86
CA SER A 305 -34.98 4.76 39.51
C SER A 305 -34.96 4.34 38.04
N LEU A 306 -36.10 3.94 37.46
CA LEU A 306 -36.20 3.62 36.03
C LEU A 306 -35.93 4.85 35.15
N ILE A 307 -36.49 6.01 35.50
CA ILE A 307 -36.24 7.27 34.78
C ILE A 307 -34.76 7.64 34.82
N GLN A 308 -34.12 7.53 35.99
CA GLN A 308 -32.67 7.78 36.13
C GLN A 308 -31.83 6.81 35.27
N LEU A 309 -32.19 5.52 35.25
CA LEU A 309 -31.52 4.52 34.41
C LEU A 309 -31.71 4.83 32.91
N MET A 310 -32.92 5.19 32.48
CA MET A 310 -33.21 5.58 31.10
C MET A 310 -32.43 6.83 30.69
N ALA A 311 -32.37 7.85 31.55
CA ALA A 311 -31.60 9.07 31.30
C ALA A 311 -30.09 8.77 31.18
N PHE A 312 -29.56 7.89 32.03
CA PHE A 312 -28.17 7.43 31.94
C PHE A 312 -27.88 6.68 30.63
N LEU A 313 -28.76 5.76 30.22
CA LEU A 313 -28.62 5.02 28.97
C LEU A 313 -28.72 5.94 27.74
N LEU A 314 -29.62 6.92 27.77
CA LEU A 314 -29.74 7.94 26.72
C LEU A 314 -28.45 8.77 26.60
N PHE A 315 -27.90 9.21 27.73
CA PHE A 315 -26.64 9.94 27.77
C PHE A 315 -25.48 9.10 27.21
N LEU A 316 -25.39 7.83 27.60
CA LEU A 316 -24.40 6.88 27.08
C LEU A 316 -24.52 6.71 25.56
N LEU A 317 -25.74 6.55 25.04
CA LEU A 317 -26.02 6.47 23.61
C LEU A 317 -25.56 7.73 22.86
N LEU A 318 -25.80 8.90 23.44
CA LEU A 318 -25.42 10.18 22.85
C LEU A 318 -23.89 10.34 22.78
N VAL A 319 -23.17 9.96 23.84
CA VAL A 319 -21.70 9.92 23.87
C VAL A 319 -21.15 8.95 22.81
N LEU A 320 -21.73 7.75 22.70
CA LEU A 320 -21.33 6.77 21.69
C LEU A 320 -21.61 7.26 20.26
N ALA A 321 -22.74 7.94 20.04
CA ALA A 321 -23.07 8.53 18.74
C ALA A 321 -22.07 9.63 18.35
N ILE A 322 -21.72 10.53 19.28
CA ILE A 322 -20.69 11.56 19.06
C ILE A 322 -19.34 10.91 18.74
N TYR A 323 -18.95 9.88 19.49
CA TYR A 323 -17.71 9.16 19.27
C TYR A 323 -17.66 8.47 17.90
N SER A 324 -18.77 7.85 17.47
CA SER A 324 -18.91 7.26 16.13
C SER A 324 -18.74 8.29 15.02
N ILE A 325 -19.40 9.46 15.14
CA ILE A 325 -19.25 10.57 14.20
C ILE A 325 -17.80 11.06 14.13
N TYR A 326 -17.13 11.20 15.28
CA TYR A 326 -15.72 11.57 15.35
C TYR A 326 -14.82 10.57 14.60
N LEU A 327 -15.02 9.26 14.77
CA LEU A 327 -14.26 8.24 14.04
C LEU A 327 -14.51 8.30 12.53
N LEU A 328 -15.76 8.49 12.09
CA LEU A 328 -16.10 8.65 10.67
C LEU A 328 -15.37 9.85 10.05
N ILE A 329 -15.32 10.99 10.76
CA ILE A 329 -14.60 12.19 10.30
C ILE A 329 -13.09 11.90 10.23
N LYS A 330 -12.52 11.23 11.24
CA LYS A 330 -11.08 10.87 11.29
C LYS A 330 -10.70 9.97 10.11
N VAL A 331 -11.49 8.93 9.83
CA VAL A 331 -11.27 8.02 8.69
C VAL A 331 -11.39 8.74 7.36
N LYS A 332 -12.42 9.59 7.19
CA LYS A 332 -12.62 10.38 5.95
C LYS A 332 -11.46 11.35 5.70
N ARG A 333 -10.93 11.99 6.74
CA ARG A 333 -9.73 12.85 6.64
C ARG A 333 -8.48 12.04 6.28
N GLY A 334 -8.30 10.85 6.86
CA GLY A 334 -7.22 9.93 6.51
C GLY A 334 -7.25 9.51 5.04
N LYS A 335 -8.43 9.10 4.54
CA LYS A 335 -8.63 8.71 3.14
C LYS A 335 -8.28 9.83 2.16
N ARG A 336 -8.74 11.06 2.43
CA ARG A 336 -8.41 12.24 1.60
C ARG A 336 -6.91 12.52 1.55
N LYS A 337 -6.22 12.43 2.70
CA LYS A 337 -4.75 12.59 2.73
C LYS A 337 -4.06 11.52 1.89
N LEU A 338 -4.51 10.26 2.00
CA LEU A 338 -3.95 9.15 1.24
C LEU A 338 -4.17 9.30 -0.27
N GLU A 339 -5.36 9.75 -0.69
CA GLU A 339 -5.64 10.03 -2.11
C GLU A 339 -4.76 11.15 -2.67
N LEU A 340 -4.52 12.22 -1.90
CA LEU A 340 -3.61 13.29 -2.29
C LEU A 340 -2.15 12.81 -2.40
N ILE A 341 -1.69 12.00 -1.45
CA ILE A 341 -0.36 11.38 -1.49
C ILE A 341 -0.22 10.47 -2.70
N ASN A 342 -1.20 9.60 -2.96
CA ASN A 342 -1.17 8.70 -4.11
C ASN A 342 -1.14 9.47 -5.43
N LYS A 343 -1.94 10.54 -5.57
CA LYS A 343 -1.87 11.42 -6.75
C LYS A 343 -0.48 12.03 -6.93
N LYS A 344 0.13 12.51 -5.84
CA LYS A 344 1.48 13.08 -5.87
C LYS A 344 2.53 12.04 -6.28
N ILE A 345 2.44 10.82 -5.75
CA ILE A 345 3.33 9.71 -6.10
C ILE A 345 3.22 9.36 -7.58
N VAL A 346 2.01 9.29 -8.14
CA VAL A 346 1.80 9.00 -9.57
C VAL A 346 2.43 10.08 -10.44
N VAL A 347 2.24 11.36 -10.10
CA VAL A 347 2.86 12.47 -10.84
C VAL A 347 4.39 12.40 -10.76
N GLN A 348 4.94 12.16 -9.57
CA GLN A 348 6.39 12.02 -9.39
C GLN A 348 6.96 10.83 -10.16
N ARG A 349 6.26 9.69 -10.15
CA ARG A 349 6.66 8.50 -10.90
C ARG A 349 6.71 8.79 -12.41
N ASN A 350 5.67 9.41 -12.96
CA ASN A 350 5.63 9.76 -14.38
C ASN A 350 6.75 10.76 -14.75
N GLN A 351 7.08 11.69 -13.84
CA GLN A 351 8.22 12.60 -14.03
C GLN A 351 9.56 11.86 -14.03
N ILE A 352 9.74 10.90 -13.13
CA ILE A 352 10.95 10.07 -13.07
C ILE A 352 11.08 9.21 -14.34
N GLU A 353 10.00 8.60 -14.81
CA GLU A 353 9.99 7.80 -16.05
C GLU A 353 10.37 8.67 -17.26
N ASN A 354 9.79 9.87 -17.41
CA ASN A 354 10.16 10.81 -18.46
C ASN A 354 11.63 11.24 -18.38
N PHE A 355 12.13 11.53 -17.17
CA PHE A 355 13.52 11.90 -16.97
C PHE A 355 14.48 10.76 -17.28
N ALA A 356 14.14 9.53 -16.88
CA ALA A 356 14.92 8.33 -17.20
C ALA A 356 14.99 8.08 -18.71
N GLN A 357 13.88 8.30 -19.43
CA GLN A 357 13.83 8.18 -20.88
C GLN A 357 14.72 9.22 -21.56
N GLN A 358 14.63 10.50 -21.18
CA GLN A 358 15.49 11.56 -21.70
C GLN A 358 16.98 11.31 -21.40
N LEU A 359 17.28 10.79 -20.20
CA LEU A 359 18.63 10.43 -19.82
C LEU A 359 19.18 9.31 -20.71
N LYS A 360 18.34 8.29 -20.98
CA LYS A 360 18.70 7.17 -21.86
C LYS A 360 18.99 7.65 -23.28
N GLU A 361 18.12 8.45 -23.87
CA GLU A 361 18.30 9.03 -25.22
C GLU A 361 19.57 9.88 -25.31
N THR A 362 19.83 10.70 -24.28
CA THR A 362 21.07 11.50 -24.19
C THR A 362 22.30 10.61 -24.10
N ASN A 363 22.23 9.53 -23.32
CA ASN A 363 23.34 8.61 -23.14
C ASN A 363 23.64 7.80 -24.41
N GLU A 364 22.60 7.31 -25.10
CA GLU A 364 22.74 6.62 -26.39
C GLU A 364 23.38 7.52 -27.44
N THR A 365 22.97 8.79 -27.51
CA THR A 365 23.58 9.77 -28.42
C THR A 365 25.07 10.00 -28.11
N LYS A 366 25.44 10.06 -26.81
CA LYS A 366 26.84 10.16 -26.39
C LYS A 366 27.66 8.91 -26.75
N ILE A 367 27.10 7.72 -26.57
CA ILE A 367 27.77 6.46 -26.93
C ILE A 367 28.03 6.41 -28.44
N ASN A 368 27.02 6.69 -29.26
CA ASN A 368 27.15 6.71 -30.71
C ASN A 368 28.23 7.69 -31.19
N PHE A 369 28.32 8.85 -30.54
CA PHE A 369 29.41 9.81 -30.79
C PHE A 369 30.79 9.25 -30.50
N PHE A 370 31.03 8.67 -29.32
CA PHE A 370 32.34 8.13 -28.97
C PHE A 370 32.75 6.99 -29.91
N THR A 371 31.79 6.19 -30.37
CA THR A 371 32.00 5.16 -31.38
C THR A 371 32.43 5.75 -32.72
N ALA A 372 31.73 6.77 -33.23
CA ALA A 372 32.08 7.46 -34.48
C ALA A 372 33.44 8.17 -34.39
N LEU A 373 33.71 8.86 -33.28
CA LEU A 373 34.98 9.54 -33.02
C LEU A 373 36.16 8.56 -32.99
N SER A 374 35.97 7.41 -32.34
CA SER A 374 36.98 6.34 -32.31
C SER A 374 37.34 5.86 -33.71
N HIS A 375 36.34 5.78 -34.61
CA HIS A 375 36.56 5.45 -36.01
C HIS A 375 37.40 6.50 -36.73
N GLU A 376 37.02 7.77 -36.61
CA GLU A 376 37.74 8.88 -37.27
C GLU A 376 39.19 9.04 -36.79
N PHE A 377 39.53 8.59 -35.58
CA PHE A 377 40.91 8.51 -35.12
C PHE A 377 41.68 7.31 -35.67
N LYS A 378 41.04 6.14 -35.78
CA LYS A 378 41.72 4.89 -36.16
C LYS A 378 42.20 4.90 -37.61
N THR A 379 41.44 5.47 -38.53
CA THR A 379 41.82 5.52 -39.95
C THR A 379 43.11 6.32 -40.22
N PRO A 380 43.25 7.59 -39.79
CA PRO A 380 44.50 8.33 -39.96
C PRO A 380 45.65 7.69 -39.18
N LEU A 381 45.39 7.12 -38.00
CA LEU A 381 46.40 6.40 -37.25
C LEU A 381 46.92 5.17 -38.02
N THR A 382 46.03 4.40 -38.65
CA THR A 382 46.38 3.25 -39.50
C THR A 382 47.26 3.68 -40.66
N LEU A 383 46.89 4.76 -41.35
CA LEU A 383 47.68 5.29 -42.47
C LEU A 383 49.07 5.72 -42.03
N ILE A 384 49.19 6.40 -40.88
CA ILE A 384 50.48 6.81 -40.32
C ILE A 384 51.31 5.58 -39.97
N THR A 385 50.76 4.63 -39.19
CA THR A 385 51.50 3.46 -38.74
C THR A 385 51.95 2.58 -39.91
N SER A 386 51.07 2.32 -40.87
CA SER A 386 51.39 1.51 -42.04
C SER A 386 52.41 2.20 -42.96
N SER A 387 52.35 3.53 -43.12
CA SER A 387 53.36 4.29 -43.88
C SER A 387 54.72 4.25 -43.16
N VAL A 388 54.76 4.41 -41.83
CA VAL A 388 56.02 4.30 -41.06
C VAL A 388 56.60 2.89 -41.15
N GLU A 389 55.77 1.85 -41.06
CA GLU A 389 56.20 0.45 -41.22
C GLU A 389 56.75 0.16 -42.62
N SER A 390 56.12 0.71 -43.67
CA SER A 390 56.58 0.57 -45.05
C SER A 390 57.93 1.27 -45.27
N LEU A 391 58.05 2.54 -44.86
CA LEU A 391 59.31 3.31 -44.93
C LEU A 391 60.48 2.66 -44.19
N THR A 392 60.24 2.04 -43.03
CA THR A 392 61.30 1.40 -42.22
C THR A 392 61.80 0.09 -42.81
N LYS A 393 60.97 -0.62 -43.60
CA LYS A 393 61.31 -1.93 -44.21
C LYS A 393 61.79 -1.84 -45.66
N ALA A 394 61.59 -0.73 -46.36
CA ALA A 394 61.97 -0.58 -47.76
C ALA A 394 63.51 -0.63 -47.95
N LYS A 395 64.01 -1.72 -48.54
CA LYS A 395 65.44 -1.88 -48.92
C LYS A 395 65.85 -1.00 -50.11
N ASP A 396 64.91 -0.68 -51.00
CA ASP A 396 65.12 0.20 -52.15
C ASP A 396 64.36 1.51 -51.95
N ARG A 397 65.09 2.62 -51.90
CA ARG A 397 64.54 3.97 -51.69
C ARG A 397 64.07 4.55 -53.00
N ASN A 398 62.94 4.06 -53.51
CA ASN A 398 62.24 4.78 -54.58
C ASN A 398 61.74 6.13 -54.02
N LEU A 399 62.28 7.23 -54.55
CA LEU A 399 62.01 8.61 -54.10
C LEU A 399 60.51 8.96 -54.15
N ASP A 400 59.76 8.40 -55.09
CA ASP A 400 58.34 8.69 -55.26
C ASP A 400 57.48 7.98 -54.20
N ASN A 401 57.85 6.75 -53.80
CA ASN A 401 57.21 6.08 -52.66
C ASN A 401 57.49 6.83 -51.36
N PHE A 402 58.73 7.26 -51.15
CA PHE A 402 59.12 7.99 -49.95
C PHE A 402 58.35 9.31 -49.80
N LYS A 403 58.23 10.08 -50.89
CA LYS A 403 57.45 11.33 -50.90
C LYS A 403 55.96 11.11 -50.65
N TYR A 404 55.37 10.08 -51.27
CA TYR A 404 53.96 9.76 -51.09
C TYR A 404 53.64 9.36 -49.65
N GLU A 405 54.39 8.43 -49.07
CA GLU A 405 54.17 7.94 -47.70
C GLU A 405 54.46 9.02 -46.64
N THR A 406 55.50 9.84 -46.83
CA THR A 406 55.77 10.97 -45.93
C THR A 406 54.65 12.01 -45.97
N ARG A 407 54.09 12.27 -47.16
CA ARG A 407 52.94 13.17 -47.34
C ARG A 407 51.68 12.60 -46.67
N LEU A 408 51.44 11.29 -46.80
CA LEU A 408 50.36 10.60 -46.09
C LEU A 408 50.49 10.74 -44.56
N ILE A 409 51.69 10.55 -44.01
CA ILE A 409 51.94 10.73 -42.57
C ILE A 409 51.60 12.16 -42.16
N MET A 410 52.17 13.16 -42.84
CA MET A 410 51.96 14.57 -42.49
C MET A 410 50.47 14.97 -42.55
N ASN A 411 49.77 14.59 -43.62
CA ASN A 411 48.36 14.92 -43.80
C ASN A 411 47.47 14.28 -42.72
N ASN A 412 47.71 13.00 -42.41
CA ASN A 412 46.92 12.28 -41.42
C ASN A 412 47.25 12.72 -39.98
N SER A 413 48.49 13.11 -39.68
CA SER A 413 48.85 13.71 -38.39
C SER A 413 48.16 15.06 -38.18
N ARG A 414 48.12 15.92 -39.20
CA ARG A 414 47.36 17.19 -39.17
C ARG A 414 45.87 16.95 -38.97
N ARG A 415 45.29 15.95 -39.65
CA ARG A 415 43.90 15.55 -39.47
C ARG A 415 43.61 15.11 -38.03
N LEU A 416 44.46 14.28 -37.44
CA LEU A 416 44.30 13.81 -36.05
C LEU A 416 44.36 14.98 -35.06
N LEU A 417 45.30 15.90 -35.24
CA LEU A 417 45.43 17.10 -34.39
C LEU A 417 44.18 17.98 -34.48
N ARG A 418 43.60 18.15 -35.67
CA ARG A 418 42.34 18.88 -35.85
C ARG A 418 41.20 18.21 -35.06
N LEU A 419 41.04 16.89 -35.17
CA LEU A 419 40.00 16.15 -34.43
C LEU A 419 40.16 16.28 -32.90
N ILE A 420 41.40 16.24 -32.40
CA ILE A 420 41.69 16.47 -30.97
C ILE A 420 41.27 17.89 -30.55
N ASN A 421 41.61 18.91 -31.36
CA ASN A 421 41.24 20.29 -31.06
C ASN A 421 39.71 20.49 -31.09
N GLU A 422 39.00 19.88 -32.04
CA GLU A 422 37.53 19.90 -32.09
C GLU A 422 36.91 19.26 -30.83
N LEU A 423 37.49 18.16 -30.33
CA LEU A 423 37.06 17.53 -29.08
C LEU A 423 37.30 18.42 -27.84
N LEU A 424 38.45 19.09 -27.78
CA LEU A 424 38.76 20.02 -26.70
C LEU A 424 37.84 21.25 -26.72
N ASP A 425 37.51 21.77 -27.90
CA ASP A 425 36.53 22.83 -28.07
C ASP A 425 35.14 22.36 -27.63
N PHE A 426 34.72 21.16 -28.02
CA PHE A 426 33.46 20.59 -27.55
C PHE A 426 33.38 20.52 -26.01
N ARG A 427 34.45 20.02 -25.36
CA ARG A 427 34.52 19.95 -23.89
C ARG A 427 34.44 21.32 -23.22
N LYS A 428 35.15 22.32 -23.75
CA LYS A 428 35.12 23.70 -23.23
C LYS A 428 33.73 24.34 -23.38
N LEU A 429 32.96 23.96 -24.40
CA LEU A 429 31.57 24.43 -24.56
C LEU A 429 30.64 23.76 -23.54
N GLU A 430 30.73 22.44 -23.31
CA GLU A 430 29.92 21.74 -22.29
C GLU A 430 30.17 22.28 -20.88
N THR A 431 31.43 22.61 -20.55
CA THR A 431 31.79 23.16 -19.24
C THR A 431 31.56 24.66 -19.12
N GLY A 432 31.07 25.33 -20.18
CA GLY A 432 30.86 26.78 -20.22
C GLY A 432 32.15 27.60 -20.08
N SER A 433 33.31 27.00 -20.34
CA SER A 433 34.63 27.61 -20.09
C SER A 433 35.14 28.46 -21.26
N PHE A 434 34.34 28.67 -22.31
CA PHE A 434 34.71 29.53 -23.43
C PHE A 434 34.52 31.01 -23.07
N VAL A 435 35.63 31.75 -23.10
CA VAL A 435 35.62 33.21 -22.99
C VAL A 435 35.87 33.79 -24.38
N ILE A 436 34.83 34.40 -24.96
CA ILE A 436 34.90 35.10 -26.24
C ILE A 436 35.70 36.39 -26.10
N LYS A 437 36.55 36.70 -27.08
CA LYS A 437 37.36 37.94 -27.12
C LYS A 437 37.09 38.70 -28.41
N PRO A 438 35.98 39.46 -28.49
CA PRO A 438 35.61 40.18 -29.71
C PRO A 438 36.63 41.28 -30.02
N SER A 439 37.03 41.37 -31.29
CA SER A 439 37.95 42.37 -31.82
C SER A 439 37.36 43.03 -33.07
N ARG A 440 37.62 44.32 -33.27
CA ARG A 440 37.16 45.07 -34.45
C ARG A 440 37.80 44.46 -35.70
N THR A 441 36.98 44.01 -36.64
CA THR A 441 37.42 43.25 -37.81
C THR A 441 36.60 43.64 -39.03
N ASN A 442 37.28 43.92 -40.15
CA ASN A 442 36.62 44.03 -41.46
C ASN A 442 36.25 42.61 -41.93
N ILE A 443 34.95 42.34 -42.02
CA ILE A 443 34.44 40.99 -42.34
C ILE A 443 34.74 40.58 -43.78
N TYR A 444 34.79 41.55 -44.71
CA TYR A 444 35.08 41.26 -46.13
C TYR A 444 36.53 40.82 -46.28
N GLU A 445 37.50 41.56 -45.73
CA GLU A 445 38.92 41.21 -45.79
C GLU A 445 39.21 39.87 -45.08
N PHE A 446 38.57 39.66 -43.94
CA PHE A 446 38.68 38.42 -43.18
C PHE A 446 38.17 37.21 -43.97
N LEU A 447 36.94 37.29 -44.51
CA LEU A 447 36.37 36.23 -45.33
C LEU A 447 37.11 36.03 -46.65
N GLN A 448 37.63 37.11 -47.25
CA GLN A 448 38.40 37.03 -48.50
C GLN A 448 39.67 36.21 -48.32
N THR A 449 40.33 36.34 -47.17
CA THR A 449 41.51 35.54 -46.82
C THR A 449 41.17 34.05 -46.79
N ILE A 450 40.15 33.67 -46.01
CA ILE A 450 39.71 32.26 -45.90
C ILE A 450 39.22 31.75 -47.27
N PHE A 451 38.44 32.55 -47.99
CA PHE A 451 37.89 32.20 -49.29
C PHE A 451 38.98 31.88 -50.33
N PHE A 452 40.11 32.59 -50.30
CA PHE A 452 41.20 32.40 -51.26
C PHE A 452 41.88 31.03 -51.09
N ASP A 453 42.02 30.56 -49.85
CA ASP A 453 42.55 29.23 -49.54
C ASP A 453 41.69 28.13 -50.19
N PHE A 454 40.37 28.26 -50.10
CA PHE A 454 39.43 27.31 -50.71
C PHE A 454 39.26 27.49 -52.22
N LYS A 455 39.46 28.70 -52.77
CA LYS A 455 39.35 28.95 -54.22
C LYS A 455 40.38 28.14 -55.01
N THR A 456 41.59 28.01 -54.50
CA THR A 456 42.66 27.22 -55.12
C THR A 456 42.29 25.74 -55.16
N GLU A 457 41.76 25.21 -54.06
CA GLU A 457 41.32 23.82 -53.97
C GLU A 457 40.08 23.54 -54.85
N ALA A 458 39.11 24.46 -54.88
CA ALA A 458 37.93 24.36 -55.72
C ALA A 458 38.28 24.29 -57.21
N ALA A 459 39.30 25.03 -57.65
CA ALA A 459 39.77 24.99 -59.03
C ALA A 459 40.31 23.60 -59.43
N ILE A 460 41.04 22.92 -58.53
CA ILE A 460 41.52 21.54 -58.73
C ILE A 460 40.34 20.59 -58.94
N HIS A 461 39.26 20.78 -58.18
CA HIS A 461 38.03 19.99 -58.29
C HIS A 461 37.05 20.45 -59.37
N SER A 462 37.44 21.42 -60.22
CA SER A 462 36.57 22.01 -61.24
C SER A 462 35.26 22.58 -60.68
N ILE A 463 35.30 23.24 -59.52
CA ILE A 463 34.15 23.88 -58.87
C ILE A 463 34.28 25.41 -59.01
N ASP A 464 33.21 26.07 -59.48
CA ASP A 464 33.17 27.54 -59.57
C ASP A 464 32.94 28.16 -58.18
N MET A 465 33.85 29.02 -57.73
CA MET A 465 33.76 29.71 -56.43
C MET A 465 33.68 31.23 -56.63
N GLU A 466 32.62 31.84 -56.09
CA GLU A 466 32.35 33.27 -56.24
C GLU A 466 32.08 33.97 -54.89
N LEU A 467 32.79 35.08 -54.61
CA LEU A 467 32.58 35.94 -53.44
C LEU A 467 31.88 37.24 -53.87
N LYS A 468 30.64 37.46 -53.38
CA LYS A 468 29.81 38.64 -53.69
C LYS A 468 29.65 39.52 -52.45
N CYS A 469 30.01 40.80 -52.57
CA CYS A 469 29.79 41.77 -51.51
C CYS A 469 29.50 43.14 -52.12
N LYS A 470 28.40 43.79 -51.69
CA LYS A 470 28.03 45.14 -52.15
C LYS A 470 28.84 46.24 -51.43
N ASN A 471 29.06 46.07 -50.12
CA ASN A 471 29.81 47.01 -49.28
C ASN A 471 31.04 46.31 -48.69
N LYS A 472 32.25 46.73 -49.09
CA LYS A 472 33.51 46.10 -48.64
C LYS A 472 34.03 46.64 -47.31
N GLU A 473 33.45 47.71 -46.79
CA GLU A 473 33.86 48.36 -45.54
C GLU A 473 32.89 48.03 -44.39
N ILE A 474 32.62 46.73 -44.19
CA ILE A 474 31.74 46.26 -43.12
C ILE A 474 32.61 45.83 -41.92
N GLU A 475 32.49 46.58 -40.83
CA GLU A 475 33.17 46.27 -39.57
C GLU A 475 32.24 45.57 -38.57
N LEU A 476 32.75 44.50 -37.96
CA LEU A 476 32.11 43.73 -36.90
C LEU A 476 33.06 43.51 -35.73
N TYR A 477 32.50 43.28 -34.55
CA TYR A 477 33.25 42.86 -33.36
C TYR A 477 33.16 41.34 -33.23
N ILE A 478 34.20 40.64 -33.69
CA ILE A 478 34.25 39.18 -33.70
C ILE A 478 35.53 38.66 -33.07
N ASP A 479 35.45 37.50 -32.44
CA ASP A 479 36.61 36.68 -32.12
C ASP A 479 37.05 36.01 -33.43
N ARG A 480 38.17 36.50 -33.98
CA ARG A 480 38.69 36.05 -35.27
C ARG A 480 38.96 34.55 -35.29
N ASN A 481 39.45 33.97 -34.20
CA ASN A 481 39.78 32.54 -34.15
C ASN A 481 38.52 31.67 -34.17
N MET A 482 37.46 32.09 -33.48
CA MET A 482 36.19 31.36 -33.49
C MET A 482 35.49 31.48 -34.84
N MET A 483 35.47 32.69 -35.42
CA MET A 483 34.84 32.91 -36.73
C MET A 483 35.62 32.28 -37.88
N ASP A 484 36.94 32.17 -37.77
CA ASP A 484 37.78 31.43 -38.73
C ASP A 484 37.33 29.98 -38.81
N LYS A 485 37.20 29.32 -37.64
CA LYS A 485 36.66 27.95 -37.53
C LYS A 485 35.25 27.82 -38.12
N VAL A 486 34.38 28.79 -37.89
CA VAL A 486 33.01 28.81 -38.44
C VAL A 486 33.03 28.81 -39.96
N PHE A 487 33.73 29.77 -40.58
CA PHE A 487 33.73 29.89 -42.04
C PHE A 487 34.53 28.78 -42.71
N PHE A 488 35.64 28.37 -42.11
CA PHE A 488 36.41 27.21 -42.57
C PHE A 488 35.54 25.95 -42.58
N ASN A 489 34.77 25.70 -41.51
CA ASN A 489 33.88 24.55 -41.45
C ASN A 489 32.80 24.60 -42.53
N LEU A 490 32.12 25.75 -42.70
CA LEU A 490 31.09 25.90 -43.74
C LEU A 490 31.64 25.76 -45.16
N LEU A 491 32.80 26.37 -45.46
CA LEU A 491 33.44 26.27 -46.77
C LEU A 491 33.98 24.86 -47.05
N SER A 492 34.57 24.21 -46.05
CA SER A 492 35.02 22.82 -46.20
C SER A 492 33.86 21.86 -46.44
N ASN A 493 32.71 22.06 -45.80
CA ASN A 493 31.48 21.30 -46.07
C ASN A 493 30.95 21.59 -47.48
N ALA A 494 30.86 22.87 -47.88
CA ALA A 494 30.43 23.26 -49.21
C ALA A 494 31.29 22.59 -50.29
N LEU A 495 32.62 22.58 -50.12
CA LEU A 495 33.54 21.90 -51.03
C LEU A 495 33.35 20.39 -51.03
N LYS A 496 33.24 19.76 -49.84
CA LYS A 496 33.08 18.31 -49.68
C LYS A 496 31.83 17.75 -50.39
N PHE A 497 30.73 18.50 -50.38
CA PHE A 497 29.41 18.04 -50.85
C PHE A 497 29.01 18.56 -52.23
N THR A 498 29.83 19.42 -52.84
CA THR A 498 29.61 19.92 -54.20
C THR A 498 30.24 18.96 -55.23
N PRO A 499 29.48 18.46 -56.21
CA PRO A 499 30.03 17.61 -57.27
C PRO A 499 30.93 18.41 -58.23
N LYS A 500 31.72 17.70 -59.05
CA LYS A 500 32.55 18.30 -60.11
C LYS A 500 31.68 19.16 -61.04
N ASN A 501 32.17 20.33 -61.44
CA ASN A 501 31.44 21.37 -62.20
C ASN A 501 30.29 22.04 -61.43
N GLY A 502 30.21 21.86 -60.09
CA GLY A 502 29.28 22.58 -59.25
C GLY A 502 29.71 24.02 -58.96
N LYS A 503 28.90 24.73 -58.16
CA LYS A 503 29.12 26.14 -57.81
C LYS A 503 28.96 26.39 -56.32
N ILE A 504 29.89 27.16 -55.75
CA ILE A 504 29.87 27.66 -54.37
C ILE A 504 29.86 29.19 -54.42
N THR A 505 28.93 29.82 -53.71
CA THR A 505 28.80 31.28 -53.65
C THR A 505 28.79 31.75 -52.21
N VAL A 506 29.70 32.67 -51.86
CA VAL A 506 29.67 33.38 -50.57
C VAL A 506 29.12 34.78 -50.82
N ARG A 507 28.07 35.17 -50.10
CA ARG A 507 27.44 36.50 -50.23
C ARG A 507 27.40 37.22 -48.89
N ILE A 508 27.82 38.47 -48.86
CA ILE A 508 27.73 39.33 -47.67
C ILE A 508 26.73 40.45 -47.96
N GLU A 509 25.70 40.56 -47.10
CA GLU A 509 24.63 41.56 -47.22
C GLU A 509 24.37 42.22 -45.87
N GLU A 510 24.20 43.54 -45.87
CA GLU A 510 23.68 44.26 -44.70
C GLU A 510 22.15 44.22 -44.71
N SER A 511 21.55 44.06 -43.53
CA SER A 511 20.11 44.19 -43.33
C SER A 511 19.64 45.60 -43.69
N SER A 512 18.39 45.73 -44.13
CA SER A 512 17.78 47.01 -44.49
C SER A 512 17.74 48.04 -43.34
N ASP A 513 17.86 47.59 -42.09
CA ASP A 513 17.99 48.45 -40.91
C ASP A 513 19.44 48.79 -40.53
N LEU A 514 20.44 48.31 -41.29
CA LEU A 514 21.89 48.45 -41.04
C LEU A 514 22.38 47.94 -39.67
N LYS A 515 21.54 47.23 -38.92
CA LYS A 515 21.88 46.71 -37.58
C LYS A 515 22.48 45.31 -37.63
N LYS A 516 22.32 44.59 -38.74
CA LYS A 516 22.80 43.21 -38.90
C LYS A 516 23.52 43.00 -40.22
N VAL A 517 24.47 42.08 -40.22
CA VAL A 517 25.20 41.60 -41.38
C VAL A 517 24.89 40.12 -41.55
N ASN A 518 24.40 39.75 -42.73
CA ASN A 518 24.10 38.38 -43.11
C ASN A 518 25.16 37.86 -44.07
N ILE A 519 25.74 36.71 -43.75
CA ILE A 519 26.76 36.03 -44.54
C ILE A 519 26.17 34.70 -45.00
N TYR A 520 26.00 34.57 -46.31
CA TYR A 520 25.44 33.39 -46.96
C TYR A 520 26.57 32.56 -47.55
N VAL A 521 26.61 31.27 -47.24
CA VAL A 521 27.47 30.27 -47.90
C VAL A 521 26.54 29.29 -48.60
N ARG A 522 26.51 29.35 -49.93
CA ARG A 522 25.64 28.52 -50.77
C ARG A 522 26.45 27.56 -51.63
N ASP A 523 26.07 26.30 -51.63
CA ASP A 523 26.57 25.28 -52.55
C ASP A 523 25.47 24.74 -53.47
N SER A 524 25.89 24.08 -54.56
CA SER A 524 25.02 23.34 -55.48
C SER A 524 25.12 21.82 -55.27
N GLY A 525 25.40 21.38 -54.04
CA GLY A 525 25.61 19.99 -53.67
C GLY A 525 24.35 19.15 -53.53
N ILE A 526 24.49 17.99 -52.89
CA ILE A 526 23.44 16.97 -52.71
C ILE A 526 22.23 17.45 -51.87
N GLY A 527 22.36 18.56 -51.16
CA GLY A 527 21.31 19.06 -50.26
C GLY A 527 21.18 18.28 -48.96
N ILE A 528 20.25 18.70 -48.10
CA ILE A 528 19.94 18.10 -46.79
C ILE A 528 18.45 17.73 -46.76
N PRO A 529 18.08 16.48 -46.39
CA PRO A 529 16.69 16.04 -46.33
C PRO A 529 15.82 16.93 -45.44
N SER A 530 14.59 17.22 -45.86
CA SER A 530 13.72 18.20 -45.17
C SER A 530 13.40 17.84 -43.72
N GLY A 531 13.31 16.55 -43.38
CA GLY A 531 13.08 16.09 -42.01
C GLY A 531 14.28 16.21 -41.08
N GLU A 532 15.48 16.47 -41.62
CA GLU A 532 16.73 16.46 -40.85
C GLU A 532 17.33 17.86 -40.66
N GLN A 533 16.84 18.87 -41.38
CA GLN A 533 17.40 20.24 -41.40
C GLN A 533 17.43 20.90 -40.02
N GLU A 534 16.48 20.59 -39.13
CA GLU A 534 16.45 21.13 -37.76
C GLU A 534 17.52 20.52 -36.85
N HIS A 535 17.87 19.25 -37.09
CA HIS A 535 18.79 18.47 -36.27
C HIS A 535 20.25 18.55 -36.71
N ILE A 536 20.56 19.11 -37.89
CA ILE A 536 21.96 19.21 -38.39
C ILE A 536 22.92 20.04 -37.52
N PHE A 537 22.37 20.84 -36.61
CA PHE A 537 23.15 21.60 -35.64
C PHE A 537 23.16 20.98 -34.24
N ASP A 538 22.49 19.83 -34.06
CA ASP A 538 22.53 19.09 -32.81
C ASP A 538 23.88 18.38 -32.71
N PRO A 539 24.44 18.27 -31.49
CA PRO A 539 25.72 17.64 -31.32
C PRO A 539 25.64 16.20 -31.82
N PHE A 540 26.65 15.79 -32.59
CA PHE A 540 26.83 14.41 -33.06
C PHE A 540 25.88 13.96 -34.16
N PHE A 541 25.04 14.87 -34.69
CA PHE A 541 24.11 14.54 -35.77
C PHE A 541 24.81 14.50 -37.15
N GLN A 542 24.45 13.52 -37.97
CA GLN A 542 24.85 13.41 -39.37
C GLN A 542 23.64 13.10 -40.22
N ALA A 543 23.50 13.78 -41.36
CA ALA A 543 22.39 13.57 -42.27
C ALA A 543 22.46 12.18 -42.92
N THR A 544 21.31 11.53 -43.14
CA THR A 544 21.26 10.16 -43.69
C THR A 544 21.82 10.06 -45.11
N ASN A 545 21.77 11.15 -45.88
CA ASN A 545 22.34 11.21 -47.22
C ASN A 545 23.85 11.49 -47.25
N ASN A 546 24.51 11.60 -46.10
CA ASN A 546 25.96 11.74 -46.01
C ASN A 546 26.64 10.37 -46.00
N LEU A 547 27.03 9.89 -47.18
CA LEU A 547 27.77 8.63 -47.37
C LEU A 547 29.21 8.65 -46.80
N LYS A 548 29.72 9.81 -46.32
CA LYS A 548 31.08 9.95 -45.80
C LYS A 548 31.06 10.20 -44.27
N PRO A 549 31.59 9.29 -43.44
CA PRO A 549 31.65 9.46 -41.99
C PRO A 549 32.28 10.81 -41.60
N GLY A 550 31.67 11.49 -40.62
CA GLY A 550 32.16 12.73 -40.01
C GLY A 550 32.11 12.69 -38.48
N SER A 551 32.65 13.70 -37.79
CA SER A 551 32.48 13.83 -36.33
C SER A 551 31.09 14.35 -35.92
N GLY A 552 30.35 14.96 -36.87
CA GLY A 552 29.09 15.66 -36.59
C GLY A 552 29.24 16.90 -35.69
N MET A 553 30.46 17.28 -35.29
CA MET A 553 30.69 18.39 -34.36
C MET A 553 30.78 19.75 -35.05
N GLY A 554 31.26 19.81 -36.30
CA GLY A 554 31.57 21.08 -36.97
C GLY A 554 30.40 22.06 -37.01
N LEU A 555 29.20 21.60 -37.38
CA LEU A 555 28.01 22.46 -37.47
C LEU A 555 27.46 22.83 -36.08
N TYR A 556 27.53 21.93 -35.10
CA TYR A 556 27.22 22.25 -33.70
C TYR A 556 28.15 23.35 -33.16
N LEU A 557 29.47 23.18 -33.31
CA LEU A 557 30.47 24.18 -32.93
C LEU A 557 30.22 25.51 -33.66
N THR A 558 29.85 25.45 -34.94
CA THR A 558 29.48 26.63 -35.73
C THR A 558 28.31 27.39 -35.09
N ARG A 559 27.23 26.68 -34.74
CA ARG A 559 26.06 27.27 -34.06
C ARG A 559 26.44 27.86 -32.70
N GLN A 560 27.26 27.17 -31.92
CA GLN A 560 27.67 27.65 -30.59
C GLN A 560 28.60 28.87 -30.67
N PHE A 561 29.59 28.89 -31.56
CA PHE A 561 30.47 30.04 -31.73
C PHE A 561 29.69 31.26 -32.22
N VAL A 562 28.78 31.10 -33.18
CA VAL A 562 27.91 32.22 -33.61
C VAL A 562 26.98 32.67 -32.47
N LYS A 563 26.46 31.75 -31.65
CA LYS A 563 25.64 32.09 -30.47
C LYS A 563 26.41 32.83 -29.39
N LEU A 564 27.68 32.49 -29.15
CA LEU A 564 28.57 33.25 -28.25
C LEU A 564 28.79 34.69 -28.72
N HIS A 565 28.72 34.92 -30.04
CA HIS A 565 28.72 36.26 -30.66
C HIS A 565 27.33 36.90 -30.71
N GLN A 566 26.33 36.29 -30.06
CA GLN A 566 24.91 36.68 -30.10
C GLN A 566 24.34 36.81 -31.51
N GLY A 567 24.87 36.02 -32.44
CA GLY A 567 24.35 35.86 -33.78
C GLY A 567 23.40 34.67 -33.90
N THR A 568 22.89 34.46 -35.10
CA THR A 568 22.03 33.31 -35.44
C THR A 568 22.52 32.63 -36.71
N VAL A 569 22.48 31.30 -36.75
CA VAL A 569 22.72 30.51 -37.96
C VAL A 569 21.40 29.90 -38.42
N SER A 570 21.10 30.03 -39.70
CA SER A 570 19.94 29.40 -40.34
C SER A 570 20.36 28.65 -41.59
N LEU A 571 19.54 27.70 -42.01
CA LEU A 571 19.79 26.81 -43.13
C LEU A 571 18.59 26.82 -44.08
N ARG A 572 18.86 26.74 -45.38
CA ARG A 572 17.87 26.38 -46.41
C ARG A 572 18.48 25.35 -47.36
N SER A 573 17.83 24.20 -47.53
CA SER A 573 18.29 23.19 -48.48
C SER A 573 17.14 22.64 -49.34
N LYS A 574 17.35 22.61 -50.67
CA LYS A 574 16.41 22.05 -51.66
C LYS A 574 17.15 21.32 -52.79
N ARG A 575 17.95 22.06 -53.56
CA ARG A 575 18.88 21.58 -54.61
C ARG A 575 20.21 22.30 -54.39
N GLY A 576 21.04 21.74 -53.51
CA GLY A 576 22.12 22.46 -52.83
C GLY A 576 21.68 23.07 -51.49
N THR A 577 22.65 23.56 -50.73
CA THR A 577 22.49 24.02 -49.34
C THR A 577 22.96 25.47 -49.20
N GLU A 578 22.20 26.30 -48.49
CA GLU A 578 22.55 27.68 -48.17
C GLU A 578 22.52 27.89 -46.66
N PHE A 579 23.68 28.13 -46.07
CA PHE A 579 23.82 28.54 -44.68
C PHE A 579 23.84 30.07 -44.59
N CYS A 580 23.10 30.64 -43.65
CA CYS A 580 23.06 32.07 -43.39
C CYS A 580 23.46 32.36 -41.93
N ILE A 581 24.60 33.03 -41.75
CA ILE A 581 25.07 33.54 -40.46
C ILE A 581 24.66 35.01 -40.35
N SER A 582 23.91 35.37 -39.31
CA SER A 582 23.51 36.74 -39.02
C SER A 582 24.24 37.24 -37.78
N LEU A 583 24.97 38.36 -37.90
CA LEU A 583 25.72 39.00 -36.82
C LEU A 583 25.25 40.43 -36.63
N SER A 584 25.14 40.89 -35.38
CA SER A 584 24.75 42.27 -35.06
C SER A 584 25.95 43.22 -35.23
N LYS A 585 25.69 44.43 -35.73
CA LYS A 585 26.69 45.48 -35.91
C LYS A 585 26.85 46.30 -34.62
N GLY A 586 28.05 46.86 -34.40
CA GLY A 586 28.36 47.63 -33.18
C GLY A 586 28.65 46.77 -31.94
N THR A 587 28.72 47.39 -30.76
CA THR A 587 29.08 46.72 -29.49
C THR A 587 27.92 46.61 -28.50
N GLU A 588 26.73 47.14 -28.83
CA GLU A 588 25.61 47.22 -27.88
C GLU A 588 25.12 45.87 -27.36
N HIS A 589 25.28 44.83 -28.16
CA HIS A 589 24.92 43.46 -27.80
C HIS A 589 26.01 42.79 -26.94
N LEU A 590 27.26 43.28 -26.97
CA LEU A 590 28.42 42.71 -26.27
C LEU A 590 28.78 43.47 -24.97
N LYS A 591 27.83 44.19 -24.35
CA LYS A 591 28.09 45.09 -23.20
C LYS A 591 28.73 44.40 -21.99
N ASP A 592 28.47 43.12 -21.77
CA ASP A 592 28.99 42.33 -20.64
C ASP A 592 30.28 41.57 -20.96
N ILE A 593 30.88 41.82 -22.14
CA ILE A 593 32.02 41.04 -22.67
C ILE A 593 33.24 41.96 -22.82
N PRO A 594 34.40 41.59 -22.23
CA PRO A 594 35.62 42.39 -22.40
C PRO A 594 36.08 42.38 -23.86
N LEU A 595 36.13 43.56 -24.49
CA LEU A 595 36.64 43.75 -25.85
C LEU A 595 38.16 43.63 -25.86
N ALA A 596 38.71 42.86 -26.79
CA ALA A 596 40.15 42.73 -26.95
C ALA A 596 40.71 43.89 -27.79
N GLN A 597 41.77 44.55 -27.33
CA GLN A 597 42.54 45.49 -28.15
C GLN A 597 43.37 44.71 -29.18
N ASN A 598 43.30 45.15 -30.44
CA ASN A 598 43.99 44.62 -31.63
C ASN A 598 45.11 43.61 -31.33
N THR A 599 44.74 42.34 -31.17
CA THR A 599 45.71 41.26 -31.19
C THR A 599 46.12 41.07 -32.65
N PRO A 600 47.41 41.19 -33.00
CA PRO A 600 47.88 40.74 -34.31
C PRO A 600 47.47 39.28 -34.47
N LEU A 601 47.04 38.88 -35.67
CA LEU A 601 46.90 37.47 -36.01
C LEU A 601 48.25 36.79 -35.70
N ARG A 602 48.35 36.09 -34.56
CA ARG A 602 49.43 35.14 -34.36
C ARG A 602 49.07 33.96 -35.26
N TYR A 603 49.49 34.09 -36.52
CA TYR A 603 49.55 32.97 -37.44
C TYR A 603 50.49 31.94 -36.82
N GLU A 604 49.95 31.03 -36.00
CA GLU A 604 50.40 29.64 -36.05
C GLU A 604 49.88 29.07 -37.38
N ARG A 605 50.46 29.58 -38.48
CA ARG A 605 50.37 28.94 -39.78
C ARG A 605 51.23 27.69 -39.62
N LEU A 606 50.62 26.57 -39.23
CA LEU A 606 51.19 25.28 -39.59
C LEU A 606 51.32 25.35 -41.11
N GLU A 607 52.56 25.40 -41.58
CA GLU A 607 52.87 25.69 -42.98
C GLU A 607 52.03 24.83 -43.93
N THR A 608 51.46 25.54 -44.90
CA THR A 608 51.02 25.08 -46.23
C THR A 608 49.98 23.96 -46.29
N HIS A 609 48.74 24.40 -46.50
CA HIS A 609 47.83 23.77 -47.45
C HIS A 609 48.42 23.88 -48.85
N SER A 610 49.19 22.86 -49.22
CA SER A 610 49.31 22.42 -50.60
C SER A 610 48.92 20.94 -50.60
N THR A 611 47.63 20.68 -50.71
CA THR A 611 47.13 19.46 -51.36
C THR A 611 47.57 19.55 -52.82
N GLU A 612 48.85 19.24 -53.07
CA GLU A 612 49.25 18.72 -54.36
C GLU A 612 48.57 17.35 -54.49
N THR A 613 47.33 17.37 -54.95
CA THR A 613 46.78 16.26 -55.72
C THR A 613 47.60 16.23 -56.99
N VAL A 614 48.56 15.30 -57.04
CA VAL A 614 49.08 14.84 -58.31
C VAL A 614 47.87 14.34 -59.08
N ILE A 615 47.54 15.06 -60.14
CA ILE A 615 46.83 14.55 -61.30
C ILE A 615 47.51 13.22 -61.60
N GLY A 616 46.81 12.12 -61.36
CA GLY A 616 47.10 10.90 -62.07
C GLY A 616 46.89 11.23 -63.53
N GLU A 617 47.98 11.64 -64.21
CA GLU A 617 48.07 11.48 -65.64
C GLU A 617 47.67 10.04 -65.91
N ALA A 618 46.69 9.88 -66.79
CA ALA A 618 46.48 8.64 -67.47
C ALA A 618 47.80 8.28 -68.16
N VAL A 619 48.64 7.53 -67.46
CA VAL A 619 49.65 6.69 -68.10
C VAL A 619 48.86 5.55 -68.71
N SER A 620 48.31 5.82 -69.88
CA SER A 620 48.17 4.80 -70.91
C SER A 620 49.57 4.22 -71.14
N LYS A 621 49.87 3.13 -70.44
CA LYS A 621 50.85 2.16 -70.87
C LYS A 621 50.15 0.82 -70.89
N ASP A 622 49.90 0.39 -72.11
CA ASP A 622 49.81 -0.98 -72.57
C ASP A 622 49.82 -2.03 -71.48
N HIS A 623 48.68 -2.71 -71.35
CA HIS A 623 48.61 -4.03 -70.76
C HIS A 623 49.80 -4.88 -71.25
N PRO A 624 50.71 -5.34 -70.38
CA PRO A 624 51.40 -6.58 -70.67
C PRO A 624 50.32 -7.66 -70.66
N ALA A 625 50.37 -8.54 -71.66
CA ALA A 625 49.45 -9.64 -71.83
C ALA A 625 49.18 -10.37 -70.50
N ILE A 626 47.90 -10.68 -70.28
CA ILE A 626 47.39 -11.53 -69.20
C ILE A 626 48.29 -12.76 -69.09
N SER A 627 49.14 -12.79 -68.07
CA SER A 627 49.79 -14.00 -67.59
C SER A 627 48.71 -14.80 -66.86
N ASP A 628 48.44 -16.02 -67.30
CA ASP A 628 47.40 -16.92 -66.77
C ASP A 628 47.66 -17.39 -65.31
N ASN A 629 48.61 -16.76 -64.58
CA ASN A 629 49.19 -17.25 -63.33
C ASN A 629 49.27 -16.23 -62.17
N GLU A 630 48.68 -15.04 -62.25
CA GLU A 630 48.64 -14.07 -61.13
C GLU A 630 47.35 -14.16 -60.29
N LEU A 631 47.48 -14.29 -58.97
CA LEU A 631 46.37 -14.36 -58.01
C LEU A 631 45.67 -13.00 -57.88
N ASN A 632 44.34 -13.00 -57.93
CA ASN A 632 43.49 -11.82 -57.86
C ASN A 632 42.93 -11.64 -56.44
N ILE A 633 43.14 -10.47 -55.84
CA ILE A 633 42.56 -10.12 -54.53
C ILE A 633 41.61 -8.93 -54.71
N LEU A 634 40.39 -9.04 -54.20
CA LEU A 634 39.44 -7.93 -54.18
C LEU A 634 39.54 -7.18 -52.85
N LEU A 635 39.91 -5.91 -52.91
CA LEU A 635 39.91 -4.98 -51.78
C LEU A 635 38.63 -4.15 -51.78
N ILE A 636 37.85 -4.24 -50.71
CA ILE A 636 36.64 -3.46 -50.46
C ILE A 636 36.93 -2.46 -49.34
N GLU A 637 37.19 -1.20 -49.68
CA GLU A 637 37.61 -0.14 -48.76
C GLU A 637 37.14 1.22 -49.30
N ASP A 638 36.40 2.00 -48.50
CA ASP A 638 35.87 3.30 -48.90
C ASP A 638 36.93 4.42 -48.83
N ASN A 639 37.95 4.25 -47.99
CA ASN A 639 39.05 5.19 -47.89
C ASN A 639 40.07 5.00 -49.03
N LEU A 640 40.05 5.92 -49.99
CA LEU A 640 40.96 5.90 -51.15
C LEU A 640 42.45 5.94 -50.78
N ASP A 641 42.85 6.65 -49.71
CA ASP A 641 44.26 6.71 -49.30
C ASP A 641 44.74 5.36 -48.77
N LEU A 642 43.91 4.68 -47.98
CA LEU A 642 44.21 3.34 -47.46
C LEU A 642 44.16 2.30 -48.58
N ALA A 643 43.19 2.41 -49.48
CA ALA A 643 43.10 1.56 -50.66
C ALA A 643 44.36 1.68 -51.55
N ASN A 644 44.79 2.91 -51.84
CA ASN A 644 46.01 3.17 -52.63
C ASN A 644 47.27 2.67 -51.93
N LEU A 645 47.38 2.85 -50.60
CA LEU A 645 48.50 2.34 -49.82
C LEU A 645 48.57 0.80 -49.87
N LEU A 646 47.45 0.12 -49.63
CA LEU A 646 47.36 -1.34 -49.71
C LEU A 646 47.64 -1.83 -51.13
N GLN A 647 47.11 -1.16 -52.16
CA GLN A 647 47.37 -1.51 -53.55
C GLN A 647 48.87 -1.44 -53.86
N ARG A 648 49.56 -0.34 -53.51
CA ARG A 648 51.01 -0.22 -53.73
C ARG A 648 51.81 -1.29 -52.98
N ASN A 649 51.38 -1.65 -51.77
CA ASN A 649 52.11 -2.63 -50.96
C ASN A 649 51.87 -4.09 -51.40
N PHE A 650 50.70 -4.42 -51.95
CA PHE A 650 50.36 -5.76 -52.45
C PHE A 650 50.69 -5.98 -53.93
N GLN A 651 50.79 -4.93 -54.74
CA GLN A 651 50.99 -5.00 -56.21
C GLN A 651 52.26 -5.73 -56.64
N LYS A 652 53.24 -5.91 -55.74
CA LYS A 652 54.45 -6.71 -56.03
C LYS A 652 54.18 -8.21 -56.12
N ASP A 653 53.18 -8.70 -55.38
CA ASP A 653 52.94 -10.13 -55.17
C ASP A 653 51.57 -10.58 -55.73
N TYR A 654 50.60 -9.66 -55.88
CA TYR A 654 49.21 -9.96 -56.25
C TYR A 654 48.58 -8.88 -57.13
N ASN A 655 47.57 -9.25 -57.92
CA ASN A 655 46.72 -8.29 -58.62
C ASN A 655 45.57 -7.83 -57.71
N LEU A 656 45.65 -6.59 -57.21
CA LEU A 656 44.68 -6.03 -56.26
C LEU A 656 43.62 -5.17 -56.98
N LEU A 657 42.38 -5.60 -56.95
CA LEU A 657 41.21 -4.91 -57.54
C LEU A 657 40.46 -4.16 -56.44
N HIS A 658 40.21 -2.86 -56.64
CA HIS A 658 39.56 -2.01 -55.63
C HIS A 658 38.04 -1.84 -55.86
N SER A 659 37.28 -1.78 -54.77
CA SER A 659 35.90 -1.32 -54.70
C SER A 659 35.69 -0.49 -53.45
N ASP A 660 34.85 0.55 -53.52
CA ASP A 660 34.46 1.41 -52.40
C ASP A 660 33.29 0.85 -51.56
N GLY A 661 32.97 -0.43 -51.73
CA GLY A 661 31.77 -1.07 -51.19
C GLY A 661 30.57 -1.05 -52.15
N THR A 662 30.45 -0.03 -53.00
CA THR A 662 29.37 0.02 -54.00
C THR A 662 29.61 -1.03 -55.09
N TYR A 663 28.58 -1.79 -55.44
CA TYR A 663 28.64 -2.91 -56.38
C TYR A 663 29.73 -3.97 -56.06
N ALA A 664 30.23 -4.03 -54.83
CA ALA A 664 31.30 -4.97 -54.44
C ALA A 664 30.90 -6.43 -54.71
N MET A 665 29.64 -6.78 -54.43
CA MET A 665 29.06 -8.09 -54.74
C MET A 665 29.11 -8.40 -56.24
N LYS A 666 28.74 -7.43 -57.08
CA LYS A 666 28.75 -7.60 -58.54
C LYS A 666 30.18 -7.86 -59.04
N LYS A 667 31.17 -7.09 -58.56
CA LYS A 667 32.58 -7.33 -58.87
C LYS A 667 33.05 -8.70 -58.40
N ALA A 668 32.69 -9.12 -57.19
CA ALA A 668 33.03 -10.43 -56.67
C ALA A 668 32.45 -11.56 -57.54
N PHE A 669 31.21 -11.41 -58.02
CA PHE A 669 30.57 -12.37 -58.92
C PHE A 669 31.17 -12.39 -60.33
N ASP A 670 31.54 -11.22 -60.86
CA ASP A 670 32.07 -11.08 -62.21
C ASP A 670 33.52 -11.54 -62.32
N ILE A 671 34.32 -11.37 -61.26
CA ILE A 671 35.76 -11.65 -61.25
C ILE A 671 36.06 -13.02 -60.62
N ILE A 672 35.36 -13.40 -59.55
CA ILE A 672 35.66 -14.57 -58.71
C ILE A 672 37.11 -14.51 -58.20
N PRO A 673 37.44 -13.57 -57.30
CA PRO A 673 38.80 -13.39 -56.79
C PRO A 673 39.25 -14.57 -55.92
N ASP A 674 40.58 -14.72 -55.76
CA ASP A 674 41.20 -15.74 -54.92
C ASP A 674 41.12 -15.41 -53.41
N ALA A 675 41.03 -14.12 -53.05
CA ALA A 675 40.68 -13.64 -51.71
C ALA A 675 39.95 -12.30 -51.75
N ILE A 676 39.24 -12.00 -50.66
CA ILE A 676 38.59 -10.71 -50.44
C ILE A 676 39.11 -10.10 -49.13
N ILE A 677 39.55 -8.85 -49.18
CA ILE A 677 39.84 -8.02 -48.01
C ILE A 677 38.72 -6.99 -47.93
N CYS A 678 37.94 -7.01 -46.85
CA CYS A 678 36.73 -6.17 -46.73
C CYS A 678 36.78 -5.31 -45.48
N ASP A 679 36.62 -4.00 -45.62
CA ASP A 679 36.34 -3.14 -44.48
C ASP A 679 34.95 -3.41 -43.90
N LEU A 680 34.80 -3.20 -42.61
CA LEU A 680 33.54 -3.45 -41.91
C LEU A 680 32.55 -2.31 -42.12
N ASN A 681 33.02 -1.07 -42.07
CA ASN A 681 32.21 0.14 -42.05
C ASN A 681 32.15 0.75 -43.44
N LEU A 682 31.31 0.17 -44.30
CA LEU A 682 31.08 0.68 -45.65
C LEU A 682 29.77 1.48 -45.72
N PRO A 683 29.60 2.40 -46.68
CA PRO A 683 28.45 3.31 -46.74
C PRO A 683 27.09 2.63 -46.93
N ASP A 684 27.04 1.55 -47.71
CA ASP A 684 25.77 0.91 -48.13
C ASP A 684 25.43 -0.36 -47.33
N LYS A 685 26.34 -1.33 -47.29
CA LYS A 685 26.18 -2.63 -46.62
C LYS A 685 27.34 -2.86 -45.68
N SER A 686 27.07 -3.38 -44.48
CA SER A 686 28.15 -3.72 -43.56
C SER A 686 29.02 -4.84 -44.13
N GLY A 687 30.33 -4.82 -43.85
CA GLY A 687 31.24 -5.90 -44.21
C GLY A 687 30.79 -7.28 -43.68
N PHE A 688 30.05 -7.34 -42.57
CA PHE A 688 29.43 -8.59 -42.09
C PHE A 688 28.35 -9.11 -43.05
N GLU A 689 27.51 -8.21 -43.58
CA GLU A 689 26.44 -8.56 -44.51
C GLU A 689 27.02 -9.00 -45.85
N ILE A 690 28.02 -8.27 -46.35
CA ILE A 690 28.77 -8.63 -47.57
C ILE A 690 29.42 -10.00 -47.41
N CYS A 691 30.12 -10.25 -46.29
CA CYS A 691 30.74 -11.55 -46.01
C CYS A 691 29.71 -12.68 -45.99
N LYS A 692 28.59 -12.49 -45.27
CA LYS A 692 27.53 -13.48 -45.16
C LYS A 692 26.88 -13.78 -46.51
N GLU A 693 26.61 -12.76 -47.33
CA GLU A 693 26.06 -12.94 -48.68
C GLU A 693 27.04 -13.69 -49.58
N LEU A 694 28.33 -13.34 -49.56
CA LEU A 694 29.36 -14.01 -50.35
C LEU A 694 29.53 -15.48 -49.96
N LYS A 695 29.47 -15.79 -48.65
CA LYS A 695 29.60 -17.17 -48.15
C LYS A 695 28.37 -18.04 -48.44
N ASN A 696 27.20 -17.42 -48.62
CA ASN A 696 25.95 -18.13 -48.96
C ASN A 696 25.71 -18.27 -50.48
N ASP A 697 26.45 -17.56 -51.33
CA ASP A 697 26.32 -17.68 -52.79
C ASP A 697 27.25 -18.78 -53.33
N LEU A 698 26.68 -19.69 -54.13
CA LEU A 698 27.41 -20.81 -54.72
C LEU A 698 28.67 -20.36 -55.47
N ARG A 699 28.66 -19.21 -56.13
CA ARG A 699 29.78 -18.75 -56.97
C ARG A 699 30.97 -18.26 -56.15
N THR A 700 30.76 -17.84 -54.90
CA THR A 700 31.76 -17.15 -54.08
C THR A 700 31.99 -17.78 -52.70
N SER A 701 31.18 -18.77 -52.30
CA SER A 701 31.22 -19.44 -50.99
C SER A 701 32.63 -19.86 -50.55
N HIS A 702 33.40 -20.29 -51.54
CA HIS A 702 34.71 -20.89 -51.43
C HIS A 702 35.85 -19.88 -51.30
N ILE A 703 35.57 -18.60 -51.54
CA ILE A 703 36.57 -17.52 -51.53
C ILE A 703 36.84 -17.11 -50.08
N PRO A 704 38.10 -17.09 -49.63
CA PRO A 704 38.43 -16.61 -48.28
C PRO A 704 38.20 -15.11 -48.12
N VAL A 705 37.63 -14.71 -46.98
CA VAL A 705 37.30 -13.31 -46.65
C VAL A 705 38.03 -12.87 -45.38
N ILE A 706 38.80 -11.79 -45.48
CA ILE A 706 39.47 -11.12 -44.36
C ILE A 706 38.71 -9.83 -44.05
N ILE A 707 38.18 -9.69 -42.83
CA ILE A 707 37.51 -8.47 -42.39
C ILE A 707 38.52 -7.53 -41.70
N LEU A 708 38.59 -6.29 -42.18
CA LEU A 708 39.26 -5.17 -41.52
C LEU A 708 38.24 -4.36 -40.74
N THR A 709 38.57 -3.90 -39.53
CA THR A 709 37.58 -3.23 -38.67
C THR A 709 38.19 -2.34 -37.61
N ALA A 710 37.51 -1.25 -37.25
CA ALA A 710 37.82 -0.45 -36.09
C ALA A 710 37.29 -1.04 -34.77
N LEU A 711 36.44 -2.07 -34.78
CA LEU A 711 35.81 -2.64 -33.59
C LEU A 711 36.72 -3.70 -32.96
N ASN A 712 37.01 -3.57 -31.66
CA ASN A 712 37.89 -4.50 -30.93
C ASN A 712 37.14 -5.25 -29.81
N ASP A 713 35.82 -5.17 -29.77
CA ASP A 713 35.00 -5.89 -28.81
C ASP A 713 34.80 -7.37 -29.22
N GLN A 714 34.60 -8.21 -28.21
CA GLN A 714 34.45 -9.65 -28.39
C GLN A 714 33.20 -10.01 -29.21
N GLU A 715 32.13 -9.22 -29.10
CA GLU A 715 30.86 -9.47 -29.78
C GLU A 715 30.98 -9.30 -31.30
N SER A 716 31.64 -8.21 -31.74
CA SER A 716 31.96 -7.96 -33.15
C SER A 716 32.85 -9.05 -33.74
N ARG A 717 33.81 -9.56 -32.97
CA ARG A 717 34.66 -10.68 -33.39
C ARG A 717 33.86 -11.98 -33.54
N ILE A 718 32.93 -12.27 -32.62
CA ILE A 718 32.03 -13.43 -32.75
C ILE A 718 31.16 -13.27 -34.00
N LYS A 719 30.58 -12.08 -34.21
CA LYS A 719 29.72 -11.79 -35.36
C LYS A 719 30.46 -11.95 -36.70
N ALA A 720 31.73 -11.56 -36.75
CA ALA A 720 32.58 -11.77 -37.92
C ALA A 720 32.74 -13.25 -38.28
N LEU A 721 33.07 -14.08 -37.27
CA LEU A 721 33.25 -15.52 -37.45
C LEU A 721 31.92 -16.21 -37.83
N GLN A 722 30.81 -15.80 -37.21
CA GLN A 722 29.46 -16.28 -37.58
C GLN A 722 29.04 -15.90 -39.00
N SER A 723 29.58 -14.80 -39.53
CA SER A 723 29.35 -14.38 -40.92
C SER A 723 30.21 -15.17 -41.93
N GLY A 724 31.09 -16.05 -41.45
CA GLY A 724 31.96 -16.89 -42.24
C GLY A 724 33.31 -16.26 -42.60
N ALA A 725 33.74 -15.18 -41.94
CA ALA A 725 35.05 -14.60 -42.20
C ALA A 725 36.19 -15.52 -41.75
N ASP A 726 37.22 -15.65 -42.57
CA ASP A 726 38.40 -16.48 -42.31
C ASP A 726 39.38 -15.81 -41.34
N PHE A 727 39.52 -14.48 -41.45
CA PHE A 727 40.29 -13.66 -40.50
C PHE A 727 39.55 -12.37 -40.13
N TYR A 728 39.82 -11.91 -38.91
CA TYR A 728 39.34 -10.64 -38.36
C TYR A 728 40.53 -9.83 -37.85
N ILE A 729 40.79 -8.67 -38.47
CA ILE A 729 41.97 -7.84 -38.19
C ILE A 729 41.52 -6.42 -37.80
N THR A 730 41.99 -5.95 -36.65
CA THR A 730 41.61 -4.65 -36.10
C THR A 730 42.53 -3.52 -36.60
N LYS A 731 41.94 -2.38 -36.96
CA LYS A 731 42.59 -1.11 -37.29
C LYS A 731 42.94 -0.37 -35.97
N PRO A 732 44.17 0.17 -35.82
CA PRO A 732 45.29 0.09 -36.74
C PRO A 732 45.91 -1.31 -36.76
N PHE A 733 46.18 -1.82 -37.96
CA PHE A 733 46.80 -3.13 -38.15
C PHE A 733 48.25 -3.00 -38.59
N ASN A 734 49.03 -4.02 -38.25
CA ASN A 734 50.37 -4.19 -38.80
C ASN A 734 50.24 -4.78 -40.22
N PHE A 735 50.90 -4.16 -41.20
CA PHE A 735 50.77 -4.60 -42.60
C PHE A 735 51.31 -6.02 -42.80
N GLU A 736 52.34 -6.42 -42.06
CA GLU A 736 52.90 -7.78 -42.13
C GLU A 736 51.89 -8.82 -41.66
N VAL A 737 51.15 -8.53 -40.58
CA VAL A 737 50.10 -9.42 -40.08
C VAL A 737 49.01 -9.60 -41.14
N LEU A 738 48.59 -8.52 -41.80
CA LEU A 738 47.64 -8.59 -42.90
C LEU A 738 48.19 -9.42 -44.07
N LYS A 739 49.45 -9.17 -44.49
CA LYS A 739 50.11 -9.93 -45.55
C LYS A 739 50.21 -11.42 -45.23
N GLN A 740 50.63 -11.78 -44.01
CA GLN A 740 50.71 -13.17 -43.57
C GLN A 740 49.32 -13.82 -43.47
N SER A 741 48.29 -13.06 -43.11
CA SER A 741 46.91 -13.56 -43.10
C SER A 741 46.44 -13.91 -44.52
N VAL A 742 46.75 -13.07 -45.51
CA VAL A 742 46.51 -13.37 -46.94
C VAL A 742 47.25 -14.64 -47.36
N VAL A 743 48.54 -14.75 -47.04
CA VAL A 743 49.34 -15.96 -47.34
C VAL A 743 48.72 -17.20 -46.68
N SER A 744 48.26 -17.08 -45.43
CA SER A 744 47.66 -18.19 -44.69
C SER A 744 46.34 -18.66 -45.31
N VAL A 745 45.44 -17.75 -45.68
CA VAL A 745 44.18 -18.15 -46.33
C VAL A 745 44.42 -18.77 -47.70
N MET A 746 45.38 -18.24 -48.48
CA MET A 746 45.77 -18.79 -49.78
C MET A 746 46.35 -20.20 -49.63
N TYR A 747 47.26 -20.39 -48.67
CA TYR A 747 47.86 -21.69 -48.39
C TYR A 747 46.81 -22.72 -47.94
N ASN A 748 45.90 -22.34 -47.05
CA ASN A 748 44.81 -23.20 -46.61
C ASN A 748 43.90 -23.59 -47.78
N ARG A 749 43.68 -22.66 -48.71
CA ARG A 749 42.88 -22.90 -49.92
C ARG A 749 43.56 -23.90 -50.87
N GLU A 750 44.86 -23.74 -51.12
CA GLU A 750 45.63 -24.70 -51.91
C GLU A 750 45.72 -26.08 -51.24
N LYS A 751 45.84 -26.14 -49.91
CA LYS A 751 45.79 -27.39 -49.16
C LYS A 751 44.45 -28.11 -49.30
N LEU A 752 43.33 -27.37 -49.24
CA LEU A 752 41.99 -27.91 -49.47
C LEU A 752 41.83 -28.42 -50.91
N ARG A 753 42.30 -27.65 -51.90
CA ARG A 753 42.35 -28.08 -53.30
C ARG A 753 43.12 -29.39 -53.46
N TYR A 754 44.33 -29.49 -52.91
CA TYR A 754 45.13 -30.72 -52.94
C TYR A 754 44.40 -31.92 -52.31
N TYR A 755 43.70 -31.71 -51.19
CA TYR A 755 42.91 -32.75 -50.54
C TYR A 755 41.78 -33.24 -51.45
N TYR A 756 40.97 -32.33 -52.01
CA TYR A 756 39.86 -32.68 -52.89
C TYR A 756 40.32 -33.34 -54.19
N THR A 757 41.45 -32.91 -54.76
CA THR A 757 42.00 -33.50 -56.00
C THR A 757 42.60 -34.89 -55.80
N ASN A 758 43.12 -35.22 -54.61
CA ASN A 758 43.75 -36.54 -54.35
C ASN A 758 42.81 -37.56 -53.70
N LYS A 759 41.75 -37.11 -53.03
CA LYS A 759 40.72 -37.97 -52.41
C LYS A 759 39.38 -37.95 -53.16
N ILE A 760 39.41 -37.74 -54.49
CA ILE A 760 38.21 -37.63 -55.35
C ILE A 760 37.20 -38.77 -55.13
N ASN A 761 37.66 -39.97 -54.76
CA ASN A 761 36.83 -41.18 -54.62
C ASN A 761 36.60 -41.65 -53.16
N GLU A 762 37.06 -40.91 -52.14
CA GLU A 762 36.96 -41.32 -50.71
C GLU A 762 36.22 -40.29 -49.84
N ILE A 763 35.43 -39.39 -50.45
CA ILE A 763 34.71 -38.33 -49.73
C ILE A 763 33.40 -38.88 -49.13
N GLU A 764 33.46 -39.99 -48.39
CA GLU A 764 32.24 -40.59 -47.79
C GLU A 764 32.09 -40.37 -46.28
N ASP A 765 33.09 -39.87 -45.55
CA ASP A 765 32.91 -39.63 -44.12
C ASP A 765 33.88 -38.59 -43.56
N ASP A 766 33.42 -37.34 -43.35
CA ASP A 766 33.86 -36.56 -42.20
C ASP A 766 32.93 -35.37 -41.86
N LYS A 767 32.80 -35.11 -40.56
CA LYS A 767 31.74 -34.32 -39.88
C LYS A 767 31.77 -32.79 -40.08
N LEU A 768 31.98 -32.28 -41.29
CA LEU A 768 31.91 -30.84 -41.58
C LEU A 768 31.26 -30.57 -42.96
N ASN A 769 29.93 -30.72 -43.06
CA ASN A 769 29.16 -30.31 -44.24
C ASN A 769 29.36 -28.81 -44.50
N THR A 770 30.32 -28.49 -45.36
CA THR A 770 30.55 -27.16 -45.91
C THR A 770 29.81 -27.06 -47.25
N SER A 771 29.30 -25.87 -47.60
CA SER A 771 28.64 -25.62 -48.89
C SER A 771 29.51 -26.04 -50.09
N ASP A 772 30.83 -26.00 -49.92
CA ASP A 772 31.82 -26.48 -50.89
C ASP A 772 31.78 -28.00 -51.07
N GLN A 773 31.70 -28.78 -49.98
CA GLN A 773 31.53 -30.24 -50.07
C GLN A 773 30.17 -30.64 -50.64
N GLU A 774 29.09 -29.94 -50.26
CA GLU A 774 27.76 -30.17 -50.84
C GLU A 774 27.77 -29.95 -52.36
N PHE A 775 28.42 -28.88 -52.82
CA PHE A 775 28.61 -28.64 -54.25
C PHE A 775 29.41 -29.75 -54.93
N LEU A 776 30.53 -30.21 -54.33
CA LEU A 776 31.33 -31.30 -54.90
C LEU A 776 30.56 -32.62 -54.94
N ASN A 777 29.76 -32.93 -53.92
CA ASN A 777 28.91 -34.12 -53.90
C ASN A 777 27.82 -34.05 -54.98
N GLN A 778 27.13 -32.92 -55.10
CA GLN A 778 26.16 -32.70 -56.18
C GLN A 778 26.82 -32.75 -57.56
N LEU A 779 28.04 -32.21 -57.70
CA LEU A 779 28.81 -32.24 -58.94
C LEU A 779 29.18 -33.67 -59.31
N ASN A 780 29.66 -34.46 -58.35
CA ASN A 780 30.00 -35.86 -58.53
C ASN A 780 28.78 -36.70 -58.86
N GLU A 781 27.66 -36.50 -58.17
CA GLU A 781 26.40 -37.21 -58.43
C GLU A 781 25.83 -36.86 -59.81
N ALA A 782 25.86 -35.58 -60.19
CA ALA A 782 25.42 -35.12 -61.51
C ALA A 782 26.30 -35.69 -62.63
N ILE A 783 27.61 -35.80 -62.39
CA ILE A 783 28.53 -36.43 -63.33
C ILE A 783 28.27 -37.94 -63.38
N ASP A 784 28.26 -38.67 -62.26
CA ASP A 784 28.12 -40.15 -62.21
C ASP A 784 26.81 -40.62 -62.87
N LYS A 785 25.68 -39.91 -62.64
CA LYS A 785 24.39 -40.19 -63.29
C LYS A 785 24.44 -40.07 -64.82
N ASN A 786 25.31 -39.22 -65.35
CA ASN A 786 25.39 -38.89 -66.79
C ASN A 786 26.70 -39.35 -67.45
N LEU A 787 27.56 -40.12 -66.75
CA LEU A 787 28.85 -40.58 -67.28
C LEU A 787 28.71 -41.38 -68.58
N HIS A 788 27.62 -42.13 -68.70
CA HIS A 788 27.29 -42.98 -69.84
C HIS A 788 26.92 -42.19 -71.11
N ASP A 789 26.50 -40.93 -71.00
CA ASP A 789 26.06 -40.13 -72.14
C ASP A 789 27.25 -39.45 -72.84
N GLN A 790 27.43 -39.74 -74.13
CA GLN A 790 28.45 -39.14 -74.98
C GLN A 790 28.21 -37.65 -75.25
N LYS A 791 26.96 -37.18 -75.21
CA LYS A 791 26.57 -35.79 -75.44
C LYS A 791 26.68 -34.90 -74.21
N PHE A 792 26.92 -35.49 -73.04
CA PHE A 792 27.03 -34.75 -71.79
C PHE A 792 28.08 -33.65 -71.88
N SER A 793 27.63 -32.41 -71.75
CA SER A 793 28.42 -31.20 -71.99
C SER A 793 28.48 -30.29 -70.78
N VAL A 794 29.44 -29.35 -70.79
CA VAL A 794 29.57 -28.34 -69.73
C VAL A 794 28.30 -27.46 -69.67
N GLU A 795 27.63 -27.25 -70.80
CA GLU A 795 26.39 -26.50 -70.93
C GLU A 795 25.24 -27.16 -70.14
N GLU A 796 25.06 -28.47 -70.27
CA GLU A 796 24.04 -29.22 -69.52
C GLU A 796 24.33 -29.21 -68.01
N LEU A 797 25.59 -29.44 -67.64
CA LEU A 797 26.02 -29.39 -66.25
C LEU A 797 25.80 -27.99 -65.64
N SER A 798 26.10 -26.92 -66.40
CA SER A 798 25.86 -25.55 -65.95
C SER A 798 24.38 -25.23 -65.74
N SER A 799 23.51 -25.81 -66.59
CA SER A 799 22.05 -25.67 -66.47
C SER A 799 21.51 -26.39 -65.23
N MET A 800 22.05 -27.56 -64.87
CA MET A 800 21.68 -28.29 -63.65
C MET A 800 21.99 -27.50 -62.37
N PHE A 801 23.06 -26.71 -62.37
CA PHE A 801 23.46 -25.86 -61.24
C PHE A 801 22.90 -24.43 -61.28
N ASN A 802 22.07 -24.08 -62.27
CA ASN A 802 21.54 -22.73 -62.49
C ASN A 802 22.64 -21.62 -62.51
N ILE A 803 23.82 -21.94 -63.05
CA ILE A 803 24.91 -20.97 -63.21
C ILE A 803 25.39 -20.94 -64.65
N SER A 804 26.02 -19.83 -65.07
CA SER A 804 26.60 -19.75 -66.40
C SER A 804 27.76 -20.74 -66.55
N ARG A 805 27.99 -21.21 -67.77
CA ARG A 805 29.15 -22.06 -68.13
C ARG A 805 30.47 -21.49 -67.60
N VAL A 806 30.65 -20.18 -67.69
CA VAL A 806 31.87 -19.47 -67.26
C VAL A 806 32.01 -19.53 -65.73
N HIS A 807 30.93 -19.35 -64.98
CA HIS A 807 30.97 -19.43 -63.51
C HIS A 807 31.20 -20.86 -63.02
N LEU A 808 30.58 -21.86 -63.65
CA LEU A 808 30.86 -23.27 -63.34
C LEU A 808 32.33 -23.60 -63.58
N TYR A 809 32.87 -23.17 -64.73
CA TYR A 809 34.27 -23.36 -65.07
C TYR A 809 35.20 -22.74 -64.02
N ARG A 810 34.98 -21.49 -63.66
CA ARG A 810 35.81 -20.79 -62.65
C ARG A 810 35.68 -21.44 -61.27
N LYS A 811 34.48 -21.82 -60.84
CA LYS A 811 34.27 -22.51 -59.55
C LYS A 811 35.01 -23.85 -59.51
N VAL A 812 34.86 -24.69 -60.54
CA VAL A 812 35.55 -25.99 -60.61
C VAL A 812 37.07 -25.81 -60.68
N LYS A 813 37.55 -24.84 -61.47
CA LYS A 813 38.98 -24.50 -61.54
C LYS A 813 39.52 -24.03 -60.18
N ALA A 814 38.78 -23.19 -59.45
CA ALA A 814 39.17 -22.66 -58.14
C ALA A 814 39.07 -23.70 -57.00
N MET A 815 38.23 -24.74 -57.15
CA MET A 815 38.08 -25.80 -56.15
C MET A 815 39.01 -26.99 -56.37
N LEU A 816 39.17 -27.44 -57.62
CA LEU A 816 39.83 -28.70 -57.97
C LEU A 816 41.10 -28.51 -58.80
N GLY A 817 41.30 -27.31 -59.34
CA GLY A 817 42.45 -27.01 -60.18
C GLY A 817 42.42 -27.55 -61.60
N LEU A 818 41.30 -28.14 -61.98
CA LEU A 818 41.07 -28.76 -63.26
C LEU A 818 39.96 -28.00 -63.98
N THR A 819 39.96 -28.06 -65.30
CA THR A 819 38.79 -27.65 -66.07
C THR A 819 37.64 -28.64 -65.89
N VAL A 820 36.40 -28.20 -66.10
CA VAL A 820 35.21 -29.06 -65.99
C VAL A 820 35.33 -30.29 -66.90
N ASN A 821 35.85 -30.12 -68.12
CA ASN A 821 36.06 -31.21 -69.06
C ASN A 821 37.13 -32.19 -68.60
N GLU A 822 38.25 -31.70 -68.08
CA GLU A 822 39.29 -32.56 -67.49
C GLU A 822 38.74 -33.33 -66.31
N TYR A 823 37.90 -32.70 -65.49
CA TYR A 823 37.26 -33.35 -64.34
C TYR A 823 36.31 -34.47 -64.76
N ILE A 824 35.39 -34.20 -65.70
CA ILE A 824 34.49 -35.22 -66.27
C ILE A 824 35.30 -36.37 -66.88
N ASN A 825 36.32 -36.07 -67.68
CA ASN A 825 37.20 -37.08 -68.27
C ASN A 825 37.93 -37.89 -67.19
N SER A 826 38.36 -37.24 -66.10
CA SER A 826 39.01 -37.91 -64.98
C SER A 826 38.07 -38.90 -64.27
N GLN A 827 36.78 -38.57 -64.16
CA GLN A 827 35.74 -39.42 -63.59
C GLN A 827 35.38 -40.59 -64.51
N ARG A 828 35.22 -40.35 -65.83
CA ARG A 828 35.02 -41.41 -66.83
C ARG A 828 36.15 -42.44 -66.80
N LEU A 829 37.40 -41.99 -66.69
CA LEU A 829 38.57 -42.86 -66.55
C LEU A 829 38.58 -43.65 -65.23
N ALA A 830 38.13 -43.04 -64.13
CA ALA A 830 38.04 -43.71 -62.83
C ALA A 830 36.95 -44.79 -62.82
N LYS A 831 35.77 -44.51 -63.38
CA LYS A 831 34.70 -45.51 -63.56
C LYS A 831 35.11 -46.62 -64.52
N GLY A 832 35.77 -46.26 -65.63
CA GLY A 832 36.31 -47.22 -66.59
C GLY A 832 37.36 -48.14 -65.97
N ARG A 833 38.18 -47.61 -65.05
CA ARG A 833 39.09 -48.43 -64.23
C ARG A 833 38.32 -49.40 -63.33
N GLY A 834 37.29 -48.95 -62.60
CA GLY A 834 36.46 -49.83 -61.77
C GLY A 834 35.84 -50.97 -62.57
N LEU A 835 35.24 -50.66 -63.73
CA LEU A 835 34.68 -51.67 -64.63
C LEU A 835 35.72 -52.65 -65.20
N LEU A 836 36.96 -52.21 -65.41
CA LEU A 836 38.06 -53.10 -65.80
C LEU A 836 38.44 -54.09 -64.69
N GLU A 837 38.18 -53.74 -63.42
CA GLU A 837 38.48 -54.56 -62.23
C GLU A 837 37.31 -55.47 -61.81
N GLU A 838 36.06 -55.02 -62.02
CA GLU A 838 34.83 -55.66 -61.50
C GLU A 838 34.06 -56.46 -62.56
N THR A 839 34.29 -56.22 -63.86
CA THR A 839 33.49 -56.82 -64.95
C THR A 839 34.35 -57.43 -66.06
N ASP A 840 33.81 -58.46 -66.72
CA ASP A 840 34.42 -59.15 -67.86
C ASP A 840 34.17 -58.44 -69.21
N LEU A 841 33.55 -57.26 -69.21
CA LEU A 841 33.25 -56.49 -70.42
C LEU A 841 34.53 -56.18 -71.22
N ASN A 842 34.47 -56.23 -72.54
CA ASN A 842 35.66 -55.94 -73.36
C ASN A 842 36.02 -54.43 -73.31
N VAL A 843 37.27 -54.09 -73.65
CA VAL A 843 37.77 -52.70 -73.57
C VAL A 843 36.93 -51.73 -74.42
N SER A 844 36.33 -52.20 -75.52
CA SER A 844 35.45 -51.38 -76.36
C SER A 844 34.09 -51.13 -75.71
N GLU A 845 33.48 -52.14 -75.08
CA GLU A 845 32.24 -52.03 -74.31
C GLU A 845 32.39 -51.11 -73.11
N ILE A 846 33.53 -51.19 -72.40
CA ILE A 846 33.83 -50.30 -71.28
C ILE A 846 34.03 -48.86 -71.76
N ALA A 847 34.72 -48.65 -72.89
CA ALA A 847 34.90 -47.32 -73.43
C ALA A 847 33.56 -46.65 -73.78
N TYR A 848 32.65 -47.38 -74.44
CA TYR A 848 31.32 -46.86 -74.75
C TYR A 848 30.44 -46.71 -73.50
N SER A 849 30.52 -47.64 -72.55
CA SER A 849 29.74 -47.54 -71.32
C SER A 849 30.15 -46.32 -70.50
N VAL A 850 31.41 -45.90 -70.49
CA VAL A 850 31.83 -44.68 -69.77
C VAL A 850 31.79 -43.41 -70.64
N GLY A 851 31.08 -43.43 -71.77
CA GLY A 851 30.75 -42.25 -72.58
C GLY A 851 31.86 -41.76 -73.53
N TYR A 852 32.84 -42.59 -73.90
CA TYR A 852 33.84 -42.23 -74.92
C TYR A 852 33.32 -42.44 -76.34
N SER A 853 33.67 -41.52 -77.24
CA SER A 853 33.32 -41.57 -78.67
C SER A 853 34.05 -42.67 -79.45
N SER A 854 35.21 -43.12 -78.96
CA SER A 854 35.94 -44.26 -79.54
C SER A 854 36.79 -45.00 -78.49
N PRO A 855 36.94 -46.33 -78.61
CA PRO A 855 37.83 -47.12 -77.73
C PRO A 855 39.31 -46.72 -77.80
N GLY A 856 39.77 -46.20 -78.95
CA GLY A 856 41.14 -45.70 -79.13
C GLY A 856 41.41 -44.43 -78.31
N TYR A 857 40.44 -43.53 -78.23
CA TYR A 857 40.54 -42.32 -77.41
C TYR A 857 40.52 -42.64 -75.90
N PHE A 858 39.69 -43.59 -75.47
CA PHE A 858 39.72 -44.12 -74.11
C PHE A 858 41.08 -44.72 -73.75
N SER A 859 41.62 -45.58 -74.60
CA SER A 859 42.90 -46.26 -74.34
C SER A 859 44.09 -45.29 -74.23
N THR A 860 44.09 -44.24 -75.05
CA THR A 860 45.12 -43.19 -75.01
C THR A 860 45.00 -42.35 -73.74
N SER A 861 43.78 -41.94 -73.39
CA SER A 861 43.49 -41.15 -72.18
C SER A 861 43.78 -41.93 -70.90
N PHE A 862 43.46 -43.23 -70.87
CA PHE A 862 43.74 -44.13 -69.76
C PHE A 862 45.26 -44.33 -69.57
N LYS A 863 46.00 -44.55 -70.66
CA LYS A 863 47.47 -44.66 -70.62
C LYS A 863 48.12 -43.36 -70.13
N ASN A 864 47.63 -42.21 -70.56
CA ASN A 864 48.15 -40.92 -70.13
C ASN A 864 47.92 -40.68 -68.62
N LYS A 865 46.79 -41.13 -68.07
CA LYS A 865 46.47 -40.95 -66.65
C LYS A 865 47.12 -41.99 -65.72
N TYR A 866 47.16 -43.26 -66.12
CA TYR A 866 47.60 -44.38 -65.27
C TYR A 866 48.92 -45.03 -65.69
N GLY A 867 49.57 -44.55 -66.76
CA GLY A 867 50.87 -45.03 -67.24
C GLY A 867 50.84 -46.36 -68.04
N VAL A 868 49.72 -47.08 -68.01
CA VAL A 868 49.53 -48.38 -68.68
C VAL A 868 48.28 -48.41 -69.55
N THR A 869 48.23 -49.25 -70.59
CA THR A 869 47.02 -49.40 -71.42
C THR A 869 45.93 -50.18 -70.68
N PRO A 870 44.64 -49.95 -70.96
CA PRO A 870 43.54 -50.68 -70.32
C PRO A 870 43.68 -52.20 -70.39
N LYS A 871 44.11 -52.72 -71.56
CA LYS A 871 44.36 -54.16 -71.77
C LYS A 871 45.47 -54.67 -70.84
N LYS A 872 46.61 -53.98 -70.81
CA LYS A 872 47.74 -54.35 -69.94
C LYS A 872 47.39 -54.24 -68.45
N PHE A 873 46.55 -53.27 -68.10
CA PHE A 873 46.05 -53.10 -66.73
C PHE A 873 45.20 -54.32 -66.29
N ARG A 874 44.29 -54.79 -67.16
CA ARG A 874 43.50 -56.01 -66.90
C ARG A 874 44.39 -57.27 -66.85
N ASP A 875 45.25 -57.47 -67.84
CA ASP A 875 46.15 -58.62 -67.92
C ASP A 875 47.07 -58.70 -66.69
N SER A 876 47.54 -57.55 -66.18
CA SER A 876 48.39 -57.50 -64.98
C SER A 876 47.66 -57.92 -63.70
N LYS A 877 46.32 -57.78 -63.64
CA LYS A 877 45.53 -58.19 -62.48
C LYS A 877 45.02 -59.64 -62.60
N GLU A 878 44.71 -60.10 -63.82
CA GLU A 878 44.47 -61.53 -64.08
C GLU A 878 45.70 -62.37 -63.71
N SER A 879 46.92 -61.90 -64.03
CA SER A 879 48.15 -62.58 -63.59
C SER A 879 48.34 -62.64 -62.06
N LEU A 880 47.72 -61.73 -61.31
CA LEU A 880 47.72 -61.69 -59.84
C LEU A 880 46.57 -62.51 -59.21
N LYS A 881 45.48 -62.74 -59.95
CA LYS A 881 44.37 -63.63 -59.55
C LYS A 881 44.69 -65.10 -59.83
N ASP A 882 45.47 -65.40 -60.87
CA ASP A 882 45.91 -66.76 -61.21
C ASP A 882 47.16 -67.23 -60.44
N SER A 883 47.75 -66.37 -59.61
CA SER A 883 48.89 -66.68 -58.73
C SER A 883 48.58 -66.62 -57.22
N LEU A 884 47.28 -66.63 -56.88
CA LEU A 884 46.69 -66.91 -55.57
C LEU A 884 45.78 -68.14 -55.70
#